data_AF-A0AAE4K339-F1
#
_entry.id   AF-A0AAE4K339-F1
#
_cell.length_a   1.000
_cell.length_b   1.000
_cell.length_c   1.000
_cell.angle_alpha   90.00
_cell.angle_beta   90.00
_cell.angle_gamma   90.00
#
_symmetry.space_group_name_H-M   'P 1'
#
loop_
_entity.id
_entity.type
_entity.pdbx_description
1 polymer ?
#
loop_
_entity_poly.entity_id
_entity_poly.type
_entity_poly.pdbx_seq_one_letter_code
_entity_poly.pdbx_strand_id
1 'polypeptide(L)'
;REAKAPDLPGGDTRIRFHRIAATESSDAITDFSAVRSVRSNAVALASWHPEKISSPSAEENSSLDAGEVPALPVYDGTGQQDFADQEAAATHAQLMLQALEMQNKRFEGAGAARQLSAGTQFTLSQHERYPEGENRFKLLSVSHSARNNFDSNIAQILDQLVPASLGNLFGKTPSPGSVSDDDLKAGTYRNSFVAVREVVPIVPAAITERLKPTARGTQTALVTGLPDVAVTTDRNHRVKVQFHWQRGKSPNQGGLRETGNLDDKDGNAPGNDASGTWVRVAEAQSGPNWGSQFTPRIGSEVLIDFIEGDIDRPVVVAQLYNGNDVPPFPAGAESDANHAGTISGWHSTAHDGSGFNQWVVDDTQSQLRMRLASSQGKSQLNLGHLIDQADTGAQRGSYRGQGFELRSDAWGVVRGAEGLLISSTARPVAGASVTSTQMDAHEAVAQLKGAQQLAQTMGEAAAQQQALHSAEALQAKTDFISVIDPQDQGKHPANVNGQDAFKSQAGSRESDSTQPVEKFSKAAVLMESPSNVNWASAASTVLYAGENLHWTTQGDTHWTAADTASLAAGKAATLFAHDGGIQAFAGNGPVSLQAHTDALEILADKEVSVISVNDGIEIKARQKIVLQAGQASVTLEGGNITFACPGTFSVKGGTHGFPGGARDSPEFSKLPDSRPHRYFERLRAIDVTSGNPIAGLNYVIKLGDGTLLRGVTDEHGRTEQVSTAEMQQVQVFWNTSVMPPDEDDTNPIESC
;
A
#
# COMPACT_ATOMS: atom_id res chain seq x y z
N ARG A 1 -28.53 60.25 5.34
CA ARG A 1 -28.42 60.81 6.71
C ARG A 1 -28.24 62.31 6.59
N GLU A 2 -29.32 63.09 6.69
CA GLU A 2 -29.25 64.56 6.67
C GLU A 2 -29.19 65.06 8.12
N ALA A 3 -28.01 65.02 8.73
CA ALA A 3 -27.82 65.62 10.05
C ALA A 3 -27.84 67.14 9.89
N LYS A 4 -28.92 67.79 10.34
CA LYS A 4 -29.02 69.25 10.37
C LYS A 4 -28.28 69.78 11.60
N ALA A 5 -27.48 70.83 11.43
CA ALA A 5 -26.84 71.49 12.55
C ALA A 5 -27.91 72.08 13.49
N PRO A 6 -27.81 71.88 14.81
CA PRO A 6 -28.71 72.51 15.76
C PRO A 6 -28.62 74.04 15.69
N ASP A 7 -29.73 74.71 16.00
CA ASP A 7 -29.76 76.16 16.14
C ASP A 7 -28.90 76.62 17.33
N LEU A 8 -28.57 77.91 17.36
CA LEU A 8 -27.84 78.51 18.48
C LEU A 8 -28.61 78.31 19.80
N PRO A 9 -27.90 78.06 20.92
CA PRO A 9 -28.45 78.18 22.27
C PRO A 9 -29.26 79.47 22.45
N GLY A 10 -30.53 79.35 22.84
CA GLY A 10 -31.44 80.50 22.96
C GLY A 10 -32.36 80.74 21.76
N GLY A 11 -32.20 79.99 20.66
CA GLY A 11 -33.17 79.90 19.56
C GLY A 11 -33.11 81.00 18.50
N ASP A 12 -32.48 82.15 18.78
CA ASP A 12 -32.22 83.17 17.76
C ASP A 12 -30.97 82.81 16.96
N THR A 13 -31.16 82.45 15.69
CA THR A 13 -30.07 82.08 14.79
C THR A 13 -29.45 83.28 14.10
N ARG A 14 -30.00 84.49 14.21
CA ARG A 14 -29.52 85.67 13.48
C ARG A 14 -28.58 86.50 14.35
N ILE A 15 -27.34 86.66 13.90
CA ILE A 15 -26.35 87.52 14.56
C ILE A 15 -25.98 88.66 13.64
N ARG A 16 -26.00 89.89 14.15
CA ARG A 16 -25.61 91.07 13.39
C ARG A 16 -24.09 91.25 13.36
N PHE A 17 -23.59 91.71 12.22
CA PHE A 17 -22.26 92.26 12.08
C PHE A 17 -22.31 93.75 12.42
N HIS A 18 -21.79 94.13 13.59
CA HIS A 18 -21.95 95.49 14.11
C HIS A 18 -20.89 95.79 15.19
N ARG A 19 -20.61 97.08 15.43
CA ARG A 19 -19.77 97.49 16.57
C ARG A 19 -20.38 97.02 17.90
N ILE A 20 -19.51 96.71 18.86
CA ILE A 20 -19.89 96.44 20.25
C ILE A 20 -19.64 97.70 21.09
N ALA A 21 -20.69 98.28 21.66
CA ALA A 21 -20.60 99.42 22.58
C ALA A 21 -21.57 99.24 23.76
N ALA A 22 -21.33 99.94 24.87
CA ALA A 22 -22.13 99.80 26.09
C ALA A 22 -23.61 100.21 25.92
N THR A 23 -23.93 100.96 24.86
CA THR A 23 -25.29 101.42 24.50
C THR A 23 -26.03 100.46 23.58
N GLU A 24 -25.40 99.38 23.12
CA GLU A 24 -25.99 98.40 22.23
C GLU A 24 -26.82 97.38 23.03
N SER A 25 -28.03 97.07 22.56
CA SER A 25 -28.97 96.19 23.27
C SER A 25 -28.82 94.70 22.94
N SER A 26 -28.03 94.36 21.91
CA SER A 26 -27.83 92.99 21.44
C SER A 26 -26.37 92.70 21.11
N ASP A 27 -25.96 91.45 21.34
CA ASP A 27 -24.61 90.98 21.01
C ASP A 27 -24.38 90.99 19.49
N ALA A 28 -23.12 91.10 19.08
CA ALA A 28 -22.75 91.20 17.67
C ALA A 28 -21.41 90.49 17.38
N ILE A 29 -21.21 90.20 16.09
CA ILE A 29 -19.92 89.86 15.50
C ILE A 29 -19.28 91.18 15.05
N THR A 30 -18.03 91.43 15.44
CA THR A 30 -17.28 92.64 15.05
C THR A 30 -16.32 92.40 13.92
N ASP A 31 -15.82 91.17 13.81
CA ASP A 31 -14.82 90.78 12.84
C ASP A 31 -15.31 89.51 12.14
N PHE A 32 -15.25 89.51 10.82
CA PHE A 32 -15.63 88.35 10.01
C PHE A 32 -14.84 88.37 8.71
N SER A 33 -14.04 87.34 8.50
CA SER A 33 -13.16 87.21 7.34
C SER A 33 -13.30 85.84 6.72
N ALA A 34 -13.12 85.77 5.40
CA ALA A 34 -12.97 84.49 4.71
C ALA A 34 -11.49 84.17 4.58
N VAL A 35 -11.09 83.00 5.04
CA VAL A 35 -9.75 82.45 4.91
C VAL A 35 -9.77 81.38 3.83
N ARG A 36 -8.93 81.53 2.81
CA ARG A 36 -8.71 80.52 1.78
C ARG A 36 -7.31 79.96 1.88
N SER A 37 -7.17 78.65 1.74
CA SER A 37 -5.89 77.96 1.72
C SER A 37 -5.82 76.98 0.56
N VAL A 38 -4.66 76.87 -0.09
CA VAL A 38 -4.42 75.83 -1.08
C VAL A 38 -4.38 74.47 -0.35
N ARG A 39 -5.20 73.54 -0.83
CA ARG A 39 -5.37 72.19 -0.30
C ARG A 39 -5.50 71.23 -1.47
N SER A 40 -5.24 69.94 -1.20
CA SER A 40 -5.53 68.89 -2.16
C SER A 40 -7.00 68.95 -2.61
N ASN A 41 -7.23 68.88 -3.90
CA ASN A 41 -8.53 69.05 -4.55
C ASN A 41 -8.95 67.80 -5.35
N ALA A 42 -8.23 66.69 -5.17
CA ALA A 42 -8.60 65.39 -5.72
C ALA A 42 -8.13 64.28 -4.78
N VAL A 43 -8.81 63.14 -4.82
CA VAL A 43 -8.50 61.93 -4.04
C VAL A 43 -8.58 60.73 -4.97
N ALA A 44 -7.58 59.85 -4.91
CA ALA A 44 -7.55 58.60 -5.66
C ALA A 44 -7.15 57.46 -4.71
N LEU A 45 -8.06 56.50 -4.51
CA LEU A 45 -7.88 55.39 -3.59
C LEU A 45 -7.92 54.06 -4.34
N ALA A 46 -7.10 53.10 -3.91
CA ALA A 46 -7.19 51.72 -4.37
C ALA A 46 -6.78 50.74 -3.26
N SER A 47 -7.30 49.51 -3.30
CA SER A 47 -6.89 48.43 -2.39
C SER A 47 -7.09 47.07 -3.05
N TRP A 48 -6.27 46.09 -2.71
CA TRP A 48 -6.38 44.73 -3.27
C TRP A 48 -7.28 43.82 -2.42
N HIS A 49 -8.26 43.14 -3.01
CA HIS A 49 -9.10 42.17 -2.31
C HIS A 49 -8.84 40.72 -2.78
N PRO A 50 -8.10 39.90 -2.01
CA PRO A 50 -7.61 38.59 -2.47
C PRO A 50 -8.73 37.58 -2.67
N GLU A 51 -9.78 37.61 -1.85
CA GLU A 51 -10.89 36.64 -1.95
C GLU A 51 -11.79 36.88 -3.17
N LYS A 52 -11.93 38.15 -3.58
CA LYS A 52 -12.74 38.56 -4.73
C LYS A 52 -11.91 38.66 -6.01
N ILE A 53 -10.58 38.62 -5.89
CA ILE A 53 -9.62 38.85 -6.99
C ILE A 53 -9.98 40.15 -7.72
N SER A 54 -10.11 41.23 -6.95
CA SER A 54 -10.56 42.53 -7.44
C SER A 54 -9.81 43.66 -6.74
N SER A 55 -9.75 44.83 -7.36
CA SER A 55 -9.15 46.04 -6.78
C SER A 55 -10.18 47.15 -6.62
N PRO A 56 -10.98 47.16 -5.53
CA PRO A 56 -11.83 48.30 -5.21
C PRO A 56 -11.03 49.60 -5.25
N SER A 57 -11.52 50.58 -5.98
CA SER A 57 -10.85 51.87 -6.19
C SER A 57 -11.86 52.99 -6.36
N ALA A 58 -11.45 54.23 -6.14
CA ALA A 58 -12.29 55.38 -6.42
C ALA A 58 -11.45 56.63 -6.67
N GLU A 59 -11.88 57.46 -7.60
CA GLU A 59 -11.28 58.75 -7.88
C GLU A 59 -12.34 59.84 -7.78
N GLU A 60 -12.04 60.87 -7.00
CA GLU A 60 -12.93 61.99 -6.74
C GLU A 60 -12.18 63.29 -6.99
N ASN A 61 -12.83 64.23 -7.68
CA ASN A 61 -12.28 65.56 -7.98
C ASN A 61 -13.19 66.63 -7.41
N SER A 62 -12.59 67.65 -6.80
CA SER A 62 -13.32 68.79 -6.27
C SER A 62 -14.03 69.55 -7.39
N SER A 63 -15.29 69.89 -7.14
CA SER A 63 -16.07 70.78 -8.00
C SER A 63 -16.02 72.25 -7.53
N LEU A 64 -15.26 72.53 -6.46
CA LEU A 64 -15.15 73.88 -5.91
C LEU A 64 -14.27 74.76 -6.80
N ASP A 65 -14.77 75.97 -7.12
CA ASP A 65 -13.97 77.00 -7.79
C ASP A 65 -12.89 77.55 -6.82
N ALA A 66 -11.69 77.02 -6.97
CA ALA A 66 -10.48 77.43 -6.25
C ALA A 66 -9.60 78.41 -7.05
N GLY A 67 -10.05 78.88 -8.23
CA GLY A 67 -9.23 79.64 -9.18
C GLY A 67 -8.31 78.76 -10.04
N GLU A 68 -7.24 79.33 -10.58
CA GLU A 68 -6.24 78.63 -11.43
C GLU A 68 -5.30 77.72 -10.62
N VAL A 69 -5.86 76.82 -9.82
CA VAL A 69 -5.09 75.82 -9.06
C VAL A 69 -5.11 74.50 -9.83
N PRO A 70 -3.96 73.87 -10.13
CA PRO A 70 -3.93 72.58 -10.80
C PRO A 70 -4.58 71.48 -9.95
N ALA A 71 -4.84 70.31 -10.54
CA ALA A 71 -5.20 69.13 -9.77
C ALA A 71 -4.02 68.74 -8.85
N LEU A 72 -4.32 68.62 -7.55
CA LEU A 72 -3.43 68.23 -6.47
C LEU A 72 -4.01 66.97 -5.81
N PRO A 73 -3.91 65.80 -6.47
CA PRO A 73 -4.48 64.56 -5.96
C PRO A 73 -3.71 64.04 -4.76
N VAL A 74 -4.43 63.55 -3.76
CA VAL A 74 -3.89 62.60 -2.77
C VAL A 74 -4.16 61.19 -3.30
N TYR A 75 -3.09 60.44 -3.57
CA TYR A 75 -3.18 59.05 -3.99
C TYR A 75 -2.82 58.12 -2.84
N ASP A 76 -3.68 57.14 -2.57
CA ASP A 76 -3.39 56.01 -1.70
C ASP A 76 -3.97 54.72 -2.30
N GLY A 77 -3.10 54.05 -3.05
CA GLY A 77 -3.35 52.71 -3.57
C GLY A 77 -2.62 51.61 -2.80
N THR A 78 -2.20 51.89 -1.58
CA THR A 78 -1.53 50.90 -0.72
C THR A 78 -2.56 50.10 0.06
N GLY A 79 -2.22 48.86 0.39
CA GLY A 79 -3.05 48.02 1.23
C GLY A 79 -3.90 46.96 0.55
N GLN A 80 -4.24 45.97 1.37
CA GLN A 80 -5.04 44.81 1.05
C GLN A 80 -6.30 44.81 1.93
N GLN A 81 -7.49 44.74 1.34
CA GLN A 81 -8.78 44.71 2.04
C GLN A 81 -9.09 45.98 2.87
N ASP A 82 -8.62 47.16 2.45
CA ASP A 82 -9.07 48.45 3.01
C ASP A 82 -10.56 48.71 2.77
N PHE A 83 -11.06 48.22 1.64
CA PHE A 83 -12.44 48.40 1.21
C PHE A 83 -13.07 47.05 0.90
N ALA A 84 -14.29 46.85 1.38
CA ALA A 84 -15.05 45.64 1.10
C ALA A 84 -15.41 45.55 -0.41
N ASP A 85 -15.69 46.67 -1.05
CA ASP A 85 -16.10 46.78 -2.45
C ASP A 85 -15.90 48.22 -3.00
N GLN A 86 -16.30 48.41 -4.25
CA GLN A 86 -16.19 49.69 -4.97
C GLN A 86 -17.01 50.82 -4.32
N GLU A 87 -18.16 50.51 -3.74
CA GLU A 87 -19.05 51.50 -3.10
C GLU A 87 -18.43 52.00 -1.79
N ALA A 88 -17.82 51.11 -1.01
CA ALA A 88 -17.06 51.47 0.18
C ALA A 88 -15.85 52.36 -0.17
N ALA A 89 -15.12 52.05 -1.24
CA ALA A 89 -14.00 52.86 -1.72
C ALA A 89 -14.47 54.26 -2.16
N ALA A 90 -15.57 54.35 -2.92
CA ALA A 90 -16.15 55.61 -3.37
C ALA A 90 -16.64 56.48 -2.20
N THR A 91 -17.35 55.87 -1.25
CA THR A 91 -17.81 56.57 -0.05
C THR A 91 -16.63 57.13 0.75
N HIS A 92 -15.56 56.37 0.89
CA HIS A 92 -14.36 56.82 1.60
C HIS A 92 -13.64 57.95 0.86
N ALA A 93 -13.46 57.82 -0.46
CA ALA A 93 -12.85 58.86 -1.30
C ALA A 93 -13.66 60.17 -1.24
N GLN A 94 -14.98 60.08 -1.28
CA GLN A 94 -15.88 61.24 -1.17
C GLN A 94 -15.74 61.93 0.19
N LEU A 95 -15.75 61.17 1.29
CA LEU A 95 -15.59 61.74 2.64
C LEU A 95 -14.19 62.36 2.81
N MET A 96 -13.14 61.73 2.27
CA MET A 96 -11.79 62.27 2.30
C MET A 96 -11.67 63.57 1.50
N LEU A 97 -12.29 63.64 0.31
CA LEU A 97 -12.35 64.87 -0.48
C LEU A 97 -13.09 65.97 0.28
N GLN A 98 -14.25 65.67 0.87
CA GLN A 98 -15.02 66.62 1.68
C GLN A 98 -14.23 67.15 2.88
N ALA A 99 -13.45 66.30 3.55
CA ALA A 99 -12.59 66.71 4.66
C ALA A 99 -11.48 67.69 4.22
N LEU A 100 -10.90 67.47 3.04
CA LEU A 100 -9.91 68.37 2.42
C LEU A 100 -10.54 69.70 1.98
N GLU A 101 -11.70 69.63 1.33
CA GLU A 101 -12.48 70.79 0.87
C GLU A 101 -12.93 71.69 2.02
N MET A 102 -13.31 71.13 3.16
CA MET A 102 -13.66 71.87 4.37
C MET A 102 -12.49 72.75 4.87
N GLN A 103 -11.25 72.43 4.52
CA GLN A 103 -10.09 73.26 4.84
C GLN A 103 -9.75 74.31 3.77
N ASN A 104 -10.29 74.17 2.56
CA ASN A 104 -10.01 75.08 1.44
C ASN A 104 -10.51 76.50 1.76
N LYS A 105 -11.79 76.63 2.16
CA LYS A 105 -12.40 77.93 2.50
C LYS A 105 -13.13 77.86 3.84
N ARG A 106 -12.65 78.65 4.79
CA ARG A 106 -13.25 78.82 6.13
C ARG A 106 -13.54 80.28 6.38
N PHE A 107 -14.28 80.53 7.44
CA PHE A 107 -14.60 81.85 7.93
C PHE A 107 -14.12 81.97 9.36
N GLU A 108 -13.37 83.01 9.64
CA GLU A 108 -12.93 83.34 10.98
C GLU A 108 -13.67 84.59 11.43
N GLY A 109 -14.15 84.58 12.66
CA GLY A 109 -14.82 85.75 13.21
C GLY A 109 -14.55 85.93 14.68
N ALA A 110 -14.81 87.14 15.15
CA ALA A 110 -14.74 87.51 16.55
C ALA A 110 -15.88 88.46 16.91
N GLY A 111 -16.25 88.47 18.19
CA GLY A 111 -17.33 89.32 18.67
C GLY A 111 -17.63 89.09 20.14
N ALA A 112 -18.87 89.37 20.53
CA ALA A 112 -19.36 89.15 21.90
C ALA A 112 -20.68 88.36 21.96
N ALA A 113 -21.06 87.69 20.87
CA ALA A 113 -22.23 86.82 20.84
C ALA A 113 -22.08 85.63 21.79
N ARG A 114 -22.75 85.67 22.95
CA ARG A 114 -22.62 84.63 23.99
C ARG A 114 -23.17 83.27 23.57
N GLN A 115 -24.13 83.29 22.66
CA GLN A 115 -24.84 82.12 22.15
C GLN A 115 -24.06 81.28 21.12
N LEU A 116 -22.86 81.70 20.70
CA LEU A 116 -22.08 80.88 19.76
C LEU A 116 -21.63 79.58 20.43
N SER A 117 -21.90 78.44 19.79
CA SER A 117 -21.49 77.12 20.26
C SER A 117 -20.99 76.26 19.10
N ALA A 118 -19.91 75.49 19.30
CA ALA A 118 -19.44 74.57 18.28
C ALA A 118 -20.55 73.57 17.88
N GLY A 119 -20.60 73.22 16.60
CA GLY A 119 -21.62 72.33 16.03
C GLY A 119 -22.95 73.00 15.66
N THR A 120 -23.18 74.26 16.07
CA THR A 120 -24.44 74.98 15.80
C THR A 120 -24.37 75.86 14.56
N GLN A 121 -25.52 76.31 14.06
CA GLN A 121 -25.62 77.17 12.88
C GLN A 121 -26.10 78.60 13.20
N PHE A 122 -25.64 79.58 12.41
CA PHE A 122 -26.09 80.97 12.52
C PHE A 122 -26.23 81.64 11.15
N THR A 123 -27.03 82.70 11.12
CA THR A 123 -27.24 83.60 9.98
C THR A 123 -26.62 84.96 10.29
N LEU A 124 -25.59 85.34 9.54
CA LEU A 124 -24.97 86.66 9.66
C LEU A 124 -25.88 87.70 9.01
N SER A 125 -26.06 88.84 9.66
CA SER A 125 -26.83 89.96 9.09
C SER A 125 -26.05 91.26 9.17
N GLN A 126 -26.41 92.25 8.34
CA GLN A 126 -25.75 93.56 8.30
C GLN A 126 -24.26 93.51 7.88
N HIS A 127 -23.84 92.47 7.16
CA HIS A 127 -22.50 92.37 6.59
C HIS A 127 -22.55 92.60 5.06
N GLU A 128 -21.83 93.60 4.55
CA GLU A 128 -21.89 94.05 3.15
C GLU A 128 -21.63 92.94 2.12
N ARG A 129 -20.69 92.04 2.41
CA ARG A 129 -20.29 90.94 1.51
C ARG A 129 -21.16 89.67 1.56
N TYR A 130 -22.07 89.55 2.53
CA TYR A 130 -22.85 88.32 2.74
C TYR A 130 -24.35 88.66 2.80
N PRO A 131 -24.99 88.86 1.63
CA PRO A 131 -26.43 89.14 1.55
C PRO A 131 -27.27 87.90 1.90
N GLU A 132 -28.59 88.10 2.00
CA GLU A 132 -29.53 87.03 2.27
C GLU A 132 -29.42 85.89 1.23
N GLY A 133 -29.35 84.66 1.71
CA GLY A 133 -29.08 83.46 0.89
C GLY A 133 -27.61 83.03 0.88
N GLU A 134 -26.68 83.95 1.16
CA GLU A 134 -25.23 83.68 1.23
C GLU A 134 -24.65 83.87 2.64
N ASN A 135 -25.49 84.01 3.64
CA ASN A 135 -25.13 84.49 4.97
C ASN A 135 -25.31 83.44 6.08
N ARG A 136 -25.44 82.16 5.73
CA ARG A 136 -25.63 81.07 6.69
C ARG A 136 -24.35 80.24 6.88
N PHE A 137 -24.03 79.96 8.13
CA PHE A 137 -22.77 79.35 8.54
C PHE A 137 -22.95 78.32 9.66
N LYS A 138 -22.06 77.34 9.72
CA LYS A 138 -21.93 76.36 10.82
C LYS A 138 -20.63 76.60 11.57
N LEU A 139 -20.69 76.60 12.90
CA LEU A 139 -19.55 76.80 13.78
C LEU A 139 -18.79 75.49 13.96
N LEU A 140 -17.51 75.49 13.60
CA LEU A 140 -16.60 74.35 13.80
C LEU A 140 -15.95 74.40 15.19
N SER A 141 -15.55 75.59 15.62
CA SER A 141 -14.96 75.82 16.94
C SER A 141 -15.29 77.22 17.42
N VAL A 142 -15.41 77.38 18.74
CA VAL A 142 -15.61 78.68 19.40
C VAL A 142 -14.68 78.71 20.61
N SER A 143 -13.86 79.75 20.68
CA SER A 143 -13.04 80.06 21.85
C SER A 143 -13.70 81.21 22.61
N HIS A 144 -13.99 80.98 23.88
CA HIS A 144 -14.67 81.94 24.74
C HIS A 144 -13.66 82.59 25.68
N SER A 145 -13.66 83.92 25.74
CA SER A 145 -12.80 84.71 26.63
C SER A 145 -13.68 85.65 27.47
N ALA A 146 -13.66 85.49 28.79
CA ALA A 146 -14.47 86.30 29.70
C ALA A 146 -13.60 86.79 30.87
N ARG A 147 -13.75 88.06 31.22
CA ARG A 147 -13.12 88.64 32.42
C ARG A 147 -14.19 89.15 33.36
N ASN A 148 -14.18 88.66 34.59
CA ASN A 148 -15.09 89.13 35.63
C ASN A 148 -14.75 90.56 36.08
N ASN A 149 -15.71 91.29 36.66
CA ASN A 149 -15.57 92.64 37.21
C ASN A 149 -15.50 92.67 38.76
N PHE A 150 -14.99 91.61 39.39
CA PHE A 150 -14.86 91.55 40.85
C PHE A 150 -14.03 92.72 41.41
N ASP A 151 -14.53 93.31 42.51
CA ASP A 151 -13.80 94.31 43.29
C ASP A 151 -12.54 93.69 43.93
N SER A 152 -11.52 94.50 44.22
CA SER A 152 -10.21 94.08 44.73
C SER A 152 -10.26 93.17 45.97
N ASN A 153 -11.30 93.27 46.79
CA ASN A 153 -11.51 92.43 47.97
C ASN A 153 -11.87 90.97 47.64
N ILE A 154 -12.60 90.71 46.55
CA ILE A 154 -12.98 89.33 46.16
C ILE A 154 -11.83 88.64 45.42
N ALA A 155 -11.03 89.40 44.64
CA ALA A 155 -9.83 88.88 43.99
C ALA A 155 -8.78 88.40 45.01
N GLN A 156 -8.57 89.13 46.12
CA GLN A 156 -7.68 88.71 47.20
C GLN A 156 -8.15 87.44 47.93
N ILE A 157 -9.46 87.26 48.09
CA ILE A 157 -10.04 86.05 48.71
C ILE A 157 -9.87 84.84 47.79
N LEU A 158 -10.01 85.01 46.47
CA LEU A 158 -9.76 83.94 45.49
C LEU A 158 -8.28 83.55 45.41
N ASP A 159 -7.35 84.52 45.45
CA ASP A 159 -5.90 84.25 45.51
C ASP A 159 -5.47 83.52 46.80
N GLN A 160 -6.21 83.68 47.90
CA GLN A 160 -5.95 82.96 49.16
C GLN A 160 -6.57 81.56 49.21
N LEU A 161 -7.61 81.29 48.42
CA LEU A 161 -8.35 80.02 48.42
C LEU A 161 -7.94 79.07 47.29
N VAL A 162 -7.25 79.55 46.26
CA VAL A 162 -6.81 78.75 45.12
C VAL A 162 -5.30 78.48 45.21
N PRO A 163 -4.87 77.23 45.47
CA PRO A 163 -3.45 76.85 45.43
C PRO A 163 -2.79 77.26 44.11
N ALA A 164 -1.57 77.80 44.16
CA ALA A 164 -0.78 78.19 42.97
C ALA A 164 -0.64 77.06 41.92
N SER A 165 -0.84 75.80 42.31
CA SER A 165 -0.85 74.61 41.44
C SER A 165 -2.04 74.53 40.48
N LEU A 166 -3.10 75.33 40.65
CA LEU A 166 -4.25 75.38 39.73
C LEU A 166 -4.04 76.37 38.56
N GLY A 167 -3.06 77.27 38.64
CA GLY A 167 -2.80 78.29 37.61
C GLY A 167 -2.36 77.73 36.25
N ASN A 168 -1.96 76.46 36.19
CA ASN A 168 -1.56 75.75 34.97
C ASN A 168 -2.58 74.70 34.48
N LEU A 169 -3.77 74.59 35.10
CA LEU A 169 -4.79 73.62 34.66
C LEU A 169 -5.57 74.07 33.42
N PHE A 170 -5.50 75.36 33.06
CA PHE A 170 -6.03 75.90 31.81
C PHE A 170 -4.85 76.39 30.97
N GLY A 171 -4.37 75.53 30.08
CA GLY A 171 -3.19 75.79 29.26
C GLY A 171 -3.25 77.13 28.54
N LYS A 172 -2.24 77.99 28.78
CA LYS A 172 -1.99 79.21 28.02
C LYS A 172 -1.34 78.86 26.69
N THR A 173 -2.12 78.32 25.75
CA THR A 173 -1.74 78.34 24.34
C THR A 173 -2.68 79.29 23.62
N PRO A 174 -2.26 80.53 23.32
CA PRO A 174 -3.07 81.44 22.54
C PRO A 174 -3.32 80.81 21.16
N SER A 175 -4.59 80.63 20.81
CA SER A 175 -4.96 80.31 19.43
C SER A 175 -4.72 81.55 18.55
N PRO A 176 -4.33 81.39 17.28
CA PRO A 176 -4.26 82.52 16.35
C PRO A 176 -5.60 83.28 16.34
N GLY A 177 -5.56 84.60 16.56
CA GLY A 177 -6.79 85.42 16.65
C GLY A 177 -7.45 85.47 18.03
N SER A 178 -6.83 84.93 19.09
CA SER A 178 -7.27 85.21 20.47
C SER A 178 -7.04 86.68 20.82
N VAL A 179 -8.03 87.31 21.45
CA VAL A 179 -7.87 88.65 22.06
C VAL A 179 -6.85 88.50 23.18
N SER A 180 -5.82 89.35 23.22
CA SER A 180 -4.81 89.26 24.29
C SER A 180 -5.49 89.46 25.65
N ASP A 181 -5.04 88.75 26.68
CA ASP A 181 -5.56 88.93 28.06
C ASP A 181 -5.42 90.39 28.53
N ASP A 182 -4.45 91.12 27.99
CA ASP A 182 -4.19 92.53 28.25
C ASP A 182 -5.23 93.46 27.60
N ASP A 183 -5.90 93.03 26.53
CA ASP A 183 -6.93 93.80 25.81
C ASP A 183 -8.36 93.55 26.34
N LEU A 184 -8.56 92.51 27.16
CA LEU A 184 -9.89 92.16 27.70
C LEU A 184 -10.17 92.95 29.00
N LYS A 185 -11.05 93.96 28.91
CA LYS A 185 -11.46 94.79 30.06
C LYS A 185 -12.28 93.99 31.08
N ALA A 186 -12.18 94.36 32.36
CA ALA A 186 -12.99 93.76 33.43
C ALA A 186 -14.50 93.90 33.15
N GLY A 187 -15.25 92.82 33.35
CA GLY A 187 -16.69 92.76 33.06
C GLY A 187 -17.03 92.53 31.58
N THR A 188 -16.06 92.19 30.73
CA THR A 188 -16.30 91.98 29.29
C THR A 188 -16.17 90.52 28.87
N TYR A 189 -16.93 90.18 27.84
CA TYR A 189 -16.90 88.89 27.16
C TYR A 189 -16.57 89.10 25.68
N ARG A 190 -15.73 88.21 25.17
CA ARG A 190 -15.37 88.10 23.76
C ARG A 190 -15.33 86.63 23.37
N ASN A 191 -15.48 86.37 22.08
CA ASN A 191 -15.14 85.09 21.49
C ASN A 191 -14.42 85.30 20.17
N SER A 192 -13.70 84.26 19.78
CA SER A 192 -13.30 84.01 18.39
C SER A 192 -13.85 82.67 17.95
N PHE A 193 -14.13 82.51 16.67
CA PHE A 193 -14.73 81.30 16.15
C PHE A 193 -14.28 81.02 14.73
N VAL A 194 -14.33 79.73 14.38
CA VAL A 194 -14.13 79.25 13.01
C VAL A 194 -15.45 78.67 12.53
N ALA A 195 -15.86 79.05 11.33
CA ALA A 195 -17.08 78.60 10.70
C ALA A 195 -16.86 78.18 9.24
N VAL A 196 -17.81 77.43 8.69
CA VAL A 196 -17.93 77.10 7.27
C VAL A 196 -19.34 77.47 6.80
N ARG A 197 -19.59 77.55 5.49
CA ARG A 197 -20.96 77.76 4.99
C ARG A 197 -21.86 76.61 5.44
N GLU A 198 -23.15 76.88 5.64
CA GLU A 198 -24.14 75.86 6.06
C GLU A 198 -24.13 74.61 5.18
N VAL A 199 -23.95 74.79 3.87
CA VAL A 199 -23.93 73.70 2.87
C VAL A 199 -22.69 72.82 2.92
N VAL A 200 -21.58 73.26 3.53
CA VAL A 200 -20.32 72.50 3.54
C VAL A 200 -20.44 71.33 4.52
N PRO A 201 -20.27 70.06 4.09
CA PRO A 201 -20.32 68.92 5.00
C PRO A 201 -19.20 68.99 6.05
N ILE A 202 -19.51 68.59 7.29
CA ILE A 202 -18.51 68.53 8.36
C ILE A 202 -18.00 67.10 8.42
N VAL A 203 -16.74 66.90 8.03
CA VAL A 203 -16.07 65.60 8.05
C VAL A 203 -14.83 65.68 8.94
N PRO A 204 -14.58 64.69 9.83
CA PRO A 204 -13.38 64.67 10.66
C PRO A 204 -12.10 64.69 9.82
N ALA A 205 -11.15 65.56 10.15
CA ALA A 205 -9.87 65.65 9.44
C ALA A 205 -9.07 64.33 9.52
N ALA A 206 -9.22 63.55 10.60
CA ALA A 206 -8.53 62.27 10.78
C ALA A 206 -8.80 61.24 9.67
N ILE A 207 -9.89 61.38 8.90
CA ILE A 207 -10.16 60.49 7.77
C ILE A 207 -9.09 60.59 6.68
N THR A 208 -8.41 61.74 6.55
CA THR A 208 -7.33 61.94 5.57
C THR A 208 -6.00 61.36 6.04
N GLU A 209 -5.88 60.97 7.31
CA GLU A 209 -4.62 60.53 7.94
C GLU A 209 -4.55 59.02 8.18
N ARG A 210 -5.64 58.27 7.94
CA ARG A 210 -5.74 56.80 8.13
C ARG A 210 -5.06 56.29 9.41
N LEU A 211 -5.31 56.97 10.53
CA LEU A 211 -4.72 56.61 11.83
C LEU A 211 -5.34 55.30 12.38
N LYS A 212 -4.83 54.16 11.93
CA LYS A 212 -5.16 52.84 12.49
C LYS A 212 -4.13 52.43 13.56
N PRO A 213 -4.53 51.66 14.58
CA PRO A 213 -3.58 51.01 15.48
C PRO A 213 -2.63 50.11 14.69
N THR A 214 -1.33 50.29 14.89
CA THR A 214 -0.29 49.53 14.17
C THR A 214 0.30 48.44 15.05
N ALA A 215 0.22 47.19 14.61
CA ALA A 215 1.04 46.10 15.13
C ALA A 215 2.50 46.35 14.76
N ARG A 216 3.36 46.51 15.77
CA ARG A 216 4.79 46.82 15.57
C ARG A 216 5.64 45.60 15.20
N GLY A 217 5.04 44.42 15.16
CA GLY A 217 5.70 43.15 14.86
C GLY A 217 4.72 42.00 14.95
N THR A 218 5.24 40.81 14.69
CA THR A 218 4.49 39.56 14.75
C THR A 218 4.05 39.24 16.18
N GLN A 219 2.95 38.50 16.29
CA GLN A 219 2.42 38.00 17.55
C GLN A 219 2.12 36.52 17.44
N THR A 220 2.00 35.82 18.57
CA THR A 220 1.49 34.45 18.58
C THR A 220 0.02 34.40 19.00
N ALA A 221 -0.67 33.36 18.57
CA ALA A 221 -2.04 33.06 18.96
C ALA A 221 -2.26 31.55 18.94
N LEU A 222 -3.32 31.10 19.64
CA LEU A 222 -3.76 29.71 19.59
C LEU A 222 -4.88 29.55 18.58
N VAL A 223 -4.81 28.50 17.78
CA VAL A 223 -5.88 28.12 16.85
C VAL A 223 -7.09 27.62 17.64
N THR A 224 -8.28 28.04 17.24
CA THR A 224 -9.56 27.72 17.89
C THR A 224 -10.60 27.30 16.87
N GLY A 225 -11.69 26.69 17.33
CA GLY A 225 -12.72 26.16 16.45
C GLY A 225 -13.87 25.50 17.19
N LEU A 226 -14.56 24.63 16.47
CA LEU A 226 -15.66 23.84 17.01
C LEU A 226 -15.15 22.84 18.06
N PRO A 227 -15.97 22.50 19.07
CA PRO A 227 -15.61 21.48 20.05
C PRO A 227 -15.50 20.09 19.40
N ASP A 228 -14.70 19.22 20.01
CA ASP A 228 -14.56 17.79 19.69
C ASP A 228 -14.12 17.47 18.25
N VAL A 229 -13.51 18.43 17.55
CA VAL A 229 -12.87 18.23 16.23
C VAL A 229 -11.41 18.65 16.27
N ALA A 230 -10.56 18.01 15.46
CA ALA A 230 -9.14 18.35 15.40
C ALA A 230 -8.86 19.67 14.64
N VAL A 231 -9.71 20.03 13.67
CA VAL A 231 -9.53 21.16 12.76
C VAL A 231 -10.87 21.83 12.49
N THR A 232 -10.88 23.16 12.45
CA THR A 232 -11.98 23.98 11.92
C THR A 232 -11.41 24.93 10.87
N THR A 233 -11.78 24.73 9.59
CA THR A 233 -11.27 25.51 8.45
C THR A 233 -12.37 25.74 7.43
N ASP A 234 -12.15 26.68 6.51
CA ASP A 234 -13.06 26.98 5.40
C ASP A 234 -12.46 26.59 4.03
N ARG A 235 -13.21 26.86 2.95
CA ARG A 235 -12.78 26.58 1.56
C ARG A 235 -11.40 27.17 1.23
N ASN A 236 -11.02 28.28 1.86
CA ASN A 236 -9.86 29.08 1.50
C ASN A 236 -8.66 28.81 2.42
N HIS A 237 -8.64 27.67 3.12
CA HIS A 237 -7.55 27.27 4.00
C HIS A 237 -7.27 28.31 5.10
N ARG A 238 -8.34 28.82 5.71
CA ARG A 238 -8.27 29.76 6.82
C ARG A 238 -8.56 29.08 8.14
N VAL A 239 -8.05 29.65 9.22
CA VAL A 239 -8.32 29.20 10.59
C VAL A 239 -8.84 30.36 11.43
N LYS A 240 -9.50 30.05 12.55
CA LYS A 240 -9.81 31.03 13.58
C LYS A 240 -8.77 30.95 14.68
N VAL A 241 -8.47 32.09 15.30
CA VAL A 241 -7.42 32.20 16.32
C VAL A 241 -7.89 33.03 17.49
N GLN A 242 -7.28 32.80 18.65
CA GLN A 242 -7.42 33.64 19.84
C GLN A 242 -6.04 34.11 20.29
N PHE A 243 -5.82 35.43 20.26
CA PHE A 243 -4.62 36.08 20.76
C PHE A 243 -4.55 36.07 22.29
N HIS A 244 -3.33 36.08 22.83
CA HIS A 244 -3.09 36.01 24.27
C HIS A 244 -3.58 37.23 25.07
N TRP A 245 -3.72 38.39 24.42
CA TRP A 245 -4.24 39.61 25.06
C TRP A 245 -5.77 39.70 25.06
N GLN A 246 -6.47 38.80 24.36
CA GLN A 246 -7.94 38.76 24.42
C GLN A 246 -8.38 38.28 25.81
N ARG A 247 -9.46 38.88 26.32
CA ARG A 247 -9.95 38.73 27.69
C ARG A 247 -11.43 38.38 27.71
N GLY A 248 -11.91 37.74 28.77
CA GLY A 248 -13.34 37.48 28.95
C GLY A 248 -13.67 36.09 29.46
N LYS A 249 -14.70 35.46 28.88
CA LYS A 249 -15.27 34.19 29.35
C LYS A 249 -14.28 33.01 29.36
N SER A 250 -13.47 32.87 28.30
CA SER A 250 -12.56 31.73 28.09
C SER A 250 -11.22 32.21 27.50
N PRO A 251 -10.43 33.00 28.24
CA PRO A 251 -9.13 33.45 27.77
C PRO A 251 -8.18 32.26 27.61
N ASN A 252 -7.13 32.44 26.79
CA ASN A 252 -6.02 31.48 26.72
C ASN A 252 -5.43 31.27 28.12
N GLN A 253 -4.78 30.13 28.35
CA GLN A 253 -4.16 29.84 29.65
C GLN A 253 -3.24 30.98 30.11
N GLY A 254 -3.44 31.46 31.35
CA GLY A 254 -2.74 32.62 31.91
C GLY A 254 -3.33 33.99 31.55
N GLY A 255 -4.36 34.04 30.70
CA GLY A 255 -5.04 35.26 30.29
C GLY A 255 -6.07 35.78 31.30
N LEU A 256 -6.52 37.01 31.05
CA LEU A 256 -7.36 37.79 31.95
C LEU A 256 -8.85 37.53 31.72
N ARG A 257 -9.63 37.39 32.80
CA ARG A 257 -11.08 37.11 32.72
C ARG A 257 -11.93 38.37 32.76
N GLU A 258 -11.39 39.46 33.27
CA GLU A 258 -12.04 40.76 33.22
C GLU A 258 -12.04 41.31 31.79
N THR A 259 -13.19 41.83 31.35
CA THR A 259 -13.38 42.27 29.96
C THR A 259 -12.74 43.62 29.67
N GLY A 260 -12.49 44.43 30.71
CA GLY A 260 -11.96 45.79 30.60
C GLY A 260 -12.97 46.80 30.03
N ASN A 261 -14.22 46.38 29.80
CA ASN A 261 -15.33 47.22 29.39
C ASN A 261 -16.48 47.02 30.39
N LEU A 262 -17.00 48.10 30.96
CA LEU A 262 -18.09 48.04 31.93
C LEU A 262 -19.40 47.53 31.32
N ASP A 263 -19.58 47.69 30.01
CA ASP A 263 -20.81 47.36 29.30
C ASP A 263 -20.78 45.96 28.62
N ASP A 264 -19.59 45.35 28.47
CA ASP A 264 -19.41 44.03 27.87
C ASP A 264 -19.01 43.01 28.96
N LYS A 265 -19.93 42.07 29.25
CA LYS A 265 -19.74 41.05 30.29
C LYS A 265 -19.06 39.77 29.78
N ASP A 266 -19.10 39.51 28.48
CA ASP A 266 -18.59 38.28 27.90
C ASP A 266 -17.14 38.45 27.39
N GLY A 267 -16.77 39.68 27.00
CA GLY A 267 -15.44 40.02 26.52
C GLY A 267 -15.18 39.52 25.10
N ASN A 268 -13.91 39.53 24.70
CA ASN A 268 -13.48 39.20 23.35
C ASN A 268 -12.68 37.90 23.24
N ALA A 269 -12.67 37.07 24.29
CA ALA A 269 -12.04 35.74 24.31
C ALA A 269 -13.06 34.61 24.59
N PRO A 270 -13.86 34.20 23.60
CA PRO A 270 -14.83 33.13 23.78
C PRO A 270 -14.20 31.71 23.78
N GLY A 271 -12.97 31.56 23.29
CA GLY A 271 -12.20 30.30 23.34
C GLY A 271 -12.75 29.18 22.45
N ASN A 272 -13.51 29.52 21.41
CA ASN A 272 -14.16 28.56 20.50
C ASN A 272 -14.29 29.16 19.09
N ASP A 273 -15.14 28.61 18.23
CA ASP A 273 -15.32 29.11 16.87
C ASP A 273 -15.88 30.54 16.82
N ALA A 274 -16.48 31.08 17.87
CA ALA A 274 -16.89 32.49 17.91
C ALA A 274 -15.69 33.46 18.03
N SER A 275 -14.47 32.96 18.24
CA SER A 275 -13.26 33.78 18.33
C SER A 275 -12.85 34.35 16.97
N GLY A 276 -12.87 35.68 16.87
CA GLY A 276 -12.24 36.43 15.78
C GLY A 276 -12.83 36.17 14.39
N THR A 277 -12.04 36.54 13.37
CA THR A 277 -12.36 36.32 11.95
C THR A 277 -11.51 35.17 11.38
N TRP A 278 -11.82 34.77 10.15
CA TRP A 278 -11.02 33.82 9.40
C TRP A 278 -9.67 34.41 8.99
N VAL A 279 -8.60 33.82 9.47
CA VAL A 279 -7.21 34.23 9.22
C VAL A 279 -6.59 33.31 8.18
N ARG A 280 -6.00 33.90 7.12
CA ARG A 280 -5.30 33.14 6.08
C ARG A 280 -4.03 32.49 6.63
N VAL A 281 -3.72 31.30 6.13
CA VAL A 281 -2.49 30.57 6.47
C VAL A 281 -1.55 30.60 5.27
N ALA A 282 -0.33 31.08 5.48
CA ALA A 282 0.73 31.04 4.49
C ALA A 282 1.25 29.60 4.34
N GLU A 283 1.48 29.20 3.10
CA GLU A 283 1.95 27.88 2.73
C GLU A 283 3.34 27.96 2.09
N ALA A 284 4.13 26.90 2.19
CA ALA A 284 5.47 26.86 1.59
C ALA A 284 5.42 26.96 0.05
N GLN A 285 4.38 26.41 -0.56
CA GLN A 285 4.09 26.54 -2.00
C GLN A 285 2.58 26.64 -2.22
N SER A 286 2.14 27.56 -3.07
CA SER A 286 0.72 27.70 -3.42
C SER A 286 0.53 28.17 -4.86
N GLY A 287 -0.32 27.48 -5.62
CA GLY A 287 -0.72 27.86 -6.97
C GLY A 287 -2.11 27.32 -7.35
N PRO A 288 -2.56 27.48 -8.60
CA PRO A 288 -3.89 27.05 -9.05
C PRO A 288 -4.10 25.53 -8.90
N ASN A 289 -4.71 25.10 -7.79
CA ASN A 289 -4.94 23.69 -7.44
C ASN A 289 -3.67 22.83 -7.33
N TRP A 290 -2.56 23.41 -6.85
CA TRP A 290 -1.32 22.70 -6.51
C TRP A 290 -0.55 23.46 -5.42
N GLY A 291 0.24 22.76 -4.61
CA GLY A 291 1.02 23.37 -3.51
C GLY A 291 1.07 22.50 -2.26
N SER A 292 1.53 23.08 -1.15
CA SER A 292 1.44 22.50 0.19
C SER A 292 0.11 22.90 0.85
N GLN A 293 -0.37 22.05 1.77
CA GLN A 293 -1.56 22.33 2.56
C GLN A 293 -1.45 21.65 3.93
N PHE A 294 -1.10 22.42 4.96
CA PHE A 294 -0.92 21.96 6.33
C PHE A 294 -1.75 22.81 7.29
N THR A 295 -3.04 22.48 7.39
CA THR A 295 -3.97 23.26 8.21
C THR A 295 -3.60 23.18 9.68
N PRO A 296 -3.34 24.32 10.36
CA PRO A 296 -3.10 24.36 11.79
C PRO A 296 -4.28 23.73 12.56
N ARG A 297 -3.97 22.89 13.54
CA ARG A 297 -4.99 22.19 14.34
C ARG A 297 -5.40 23.04 15.54
N ILE A 298 -6.60 22.80 16.05
CA ILE A 298 -7.08 23.48 17.25
C ILE A 298 -6.10 23.22 18.40
N GLY A 299 -5.74 24.28 19.12
CA GLY A 299 -4.75 24.24 20.20
C GLY A 299 -3.32 24.56 19.76
N SER A 300 -2.97 24.37 18.49
CA SER A 300 -1.62 24.68 18.00
C SER A 300 -1.33 26.18 18.06
N GLU A 301 -0.09 26.53 18.38
CA GLU A 301 0.39 27.90 18.38
C GLU A 301 0.87 28.32 16.99
N VAL A 302 0.35 29.46 16.53
CA VAL A 302 0.68 30.06 15.23
C VAL A 302 1.33 31.41 15.40
N LEU A 303 2.29 31.71 14.53
CA LEU A 303 2.86 33.04 14.39
C LEU A 303 2.03 33.84 13.38
N ILE A 304 1.56 35.01 13.80
CA ILE A 304 0.71 35.90 13.04
C ILE A 304 1.49 37.17 12.71
N ASP A 305 1.53 37.50 11.43
CA ASP A 305 1.93 38.81 10.93
C ASP A 305 0.69 39.63 10.56
N PHE A 306 0.87 40.94 10.43
CA PHE A 306 -0.18 41.89 10.12
C PHE A 306 0.22 42.66 8.87
N ILE A 307 -0.56 42.52 7.79
CA ILE A 307 -0.24 43.19 6.53
C ILE A 307 -0.20 44.70 6.75
N GLU A 308 0.95 45.32 6.46
CA GLU A 308 1.23 46.75 6.71
C GLU A 308 1.12 47.17 8.17
N GLY A 309 1.16 46.21 9.10
CA GLY A 309 0.93 46.42 10.52
C GLY A 309 -0.53 46.70 10.88
N ASP A 310 -1.50 46.54 9.97
CA ASP A 310 -2.92 46.71 10.29
C ASP A 310 -3.43 45.52 11.11
N ILE A 311 -3.86 45.78 12.35
CA ILE A 311 -4.37 44.75 13.27
C ILE A 311 -5.60 44.01 12.73
N ASP A 312 -6.32 44.62 11.78
CA ASP A 312 -7.49 44.02 11.12
C ASP A 312 -7.11 43.03 10.01
N ARG A 313 -5.82 42.90 9.67
CA ARG A 313 -5.30 42.06 8.57
C ARG A 313 -4.30 41.01 9.03
N PRO A 314 -4.69 40.13 9.96
CA PRO A 314 -3.82 39.04 10.38
C PRO A 314 -3.61 38.04 9.25
N VAL A 315 -2.41 37.47 9.20
CA VAL A 315 -2.05 36.31 8.39
C VAL A 315 -1.16 35.40 9.21
N VAL A 316 -1.49 34.11 9.28
CA VAL A 316 -0.61 33.11 9.88
C VAL A 316 0.57 32.91 8.93
N VAL A 317 1.79 33.11 9.42
CA VAL A 317 3.03 33.00 8.64
C VAL A 317 3.89 31.79 9.02
N ALA A 318 3.67 31.21 10.21
CA ALA A 318 4.34 29.99 10.66
C ALA A 318 3.56 29.30 11.80
N GLN A 319 3.97 28.08 12.16
CA GLN A 319 3.55 27.37 13.37
C GLN A 319 4.75 27.22 14.32
N LEU A 320 4.48 27.22 15.61
CA LEU A 320 5.50 27.13 16.65
C LEU A 320 5.18 25.95 17.59
N TYR A 321 6.23 25.25 18.01
CA TYR A 321 6.17 24.36 19.17
C TYR A 321 6.21 25.19 20.45
N ASN A 322 5.62 24.68 21.53
CA ASN A 322 5.58 25.34 22.82
C ASN A 322 5.72 24.33 23.97
N GLY A 323 5.50 24.75 25.21
CA GLY A 323 5.64 23.88 26.38
C GLY A 323 4.65 22.70 26.42
N ASN A 324 3.52 22.79 25.70
CA ASN A 324 2.55 21.70 25.57
C ASN A 324 2.79 20.89 24.29
N ASP A 325 3.06 21.59 23.18
CA ASP A 325 3.30 20.99 21.87
C ASP A 325 4.81 20.88 21.62
N VAL A 326 5.40 19.74 21.98
CA VAL A 326 6.83 19.48 21.73
C VAL A 326 7.08 19.02 20.29
N PRO A 327 8.28 19.27 19.72
CA PRO A 327 8.66 18.70 18.43
C PRO A 327 8.55 17.17 18.42
N PRO A 328 8.28 16.52 17.28
CA PRO A 328 8.17 15.06 17.19
C PRO A 328 9.51 14.33 17.43
N PHE A 329 10.63 15.03 17.19
CA PHE A 329 11.99 14.50 17.36
C PHE A 329 12.84 15.45 18.23
N PRO A 330 12.49 15.66 19.51
CA PRO A 330 13.19 16.61 20.35
C PRO A 330 14.57 16.06 20.71
N ALA A 331 15.60 16.89 20.61
CA ALA A 331 16.99 16.52 20.94
C ALA A 331 17.76 17.73 21.46
N GLY A 332 18.94 17.47 22.05
CA GLY A 332 19.79 18.51 22.63
C GLY A 332 19.60 18.66 24.14
N ALA A 333 19.86 19.85 24.67
CA ALA A 333 19.73 20.12 26.10
C ALA A 333 18.29 19.85 26.57
N GLU A 334 18.14 19.25 27.76
CA GLU A 334 16.85 18.93 28.37
C GLU A 334 16.01 17.88 27.62
N SER A 335 16.57 17.23 26.58
CA SER A 335 15.99 16.04 25.95
C SER A 335 16.71 14.77 26.42
N ASP A 336 15.94 13.70 26.62
CA ASP A 336 16.47 12.35 26.89
C ASP A 336 16.98 11.64 25.63
N ALA A 337 16.93 12.29 24.45
CA ALA A 337 17.35 11.71 23.18
C ALA A 337 18.83 11.27 23.21
N ASN A 338 19.09 10.04 22.77
CA ASN A 338 20.44 9.49 22.68
C ASN A 338 21.23 9.93 21.42
N HIS A 339 20.86 11.07 20.83
CA HIS A 339 21.53 11.66 19.67
C HIS A 339 21.46 13.20 19.73
N ALA A 340 22.40 13.87 19.07
CA ALA A 340 22.57 15.33 19.16
C ALA A 340 21.68 16.13 18.18
N GLY A 341 20.47 15.64 17.87
CA GLY A 341 19.57 16.29 16.90
C GLY A 341 19.81 15.91 15.44
N THR A 342 20.45 14.77 15.21
CA THR A 342 20.66 14.18 13.87
C THR A 342 19.39 13.64 13.20
N ILE A 343 18.26 13.56 13.90
CA ILE A 343 16.98 13.08 13.36
C ILE A 343 16.12 14.26 12.97
N SER A 344 15.61 14.24 11.74
CA SER A 344 14.68 15.21 11.19
C SER A 344 13.58 14.52 10.37
N GLY A 345 12.57 15.28 9.96
CA GLY A 345 11.55 14.78 9.05
C GLY A 345 10.16 15.31 9.35
N TRP A 346 9.14 14.53 8.98
CA TRP A 346 7.73 14.87 9.09
C TRP A 346 6.98 13.81 9.88
N HIS A 347 6.11 14.22 10.79
CA HIS A 347 5.26 13.34 11.59
C HIS A 347 3.86 13.94 11.67
N SER A 348 2.85 13.17 11.29
CA SER A 348 1.44 13.54 11.43
C SER A 348 0.73 12.55 12.30
N THR A 349 -0.27 13.01 13.05
CA THR A 349 -1.20 12.16 13.80
C THR A 349 -2.54 12.11 13.08
N ALA A 350 -3.24 10.98 13.16
CA ALA A 350 -4.63 10.89 12.71
C ALA A 350 -5.49 11.91 13.47
N HIS A 351 -6.57 12.42 12.85
CA HIS A 351 -7.42 13.44 13.47
C HIS A 351 -8.15 12.94 14.73
N ASP A 352 -8.33 11.63 14.86
CA ASP A 352 -8.88 10.96 16.04
C ASP A 352 -7.79 10.49 17.02
N GLY A 353 -6.52 10.76 16.73
CA GLY A 353 -5.36 10.32 17.53
C GLY A 353 -5.01 8.83 17.42
N SER A 354 -5.67 8.06 16.56
CA SER A 354 -5.52 6.59 16.49
C SER A 354 -4.20 6.08 15.90
N GLY A 355 -3.43 6.95 15.22
CA GLY A 355 -2.19 6.55 14.56
C GLY A 355 -1.42 7.73 13.97
N PHE A 356 -0.41 7.42 13.17
CA PHE A 356 0.47 8.38 12.53
C PHE A 356 0.91 7.97 11.12
N ASN A 357 1.35 8.97 10.34
CA ASN A 357 2.23 8.81 9.18
C ASN A 357 3.52 9.60 9.42
N GLN A 358 4.65 9.06 8.98
CA GLN A 358 5.95 9.62 9.30
C GLN A 358 6.97 9.43 8.18
N TRP A 359 7.77 10.46 7.94
CA TRP A 359 9.00 10.41 7.18
C TRP A 359 10.14 10.84 8.10
N VAL A 360 11.18 10.02 8.22
CA VAL A 360 12.37 10.27 9.04
C VAL A 360 13.60 10.27 8.15
N VAL A 361 14.48 11.24 8.38
CA VAL A 361 15.87 11.29 7.93
C VAL A 361 16.75 11.30 9.18
N ASP A 362 17.74 10.42 9.24
CA ASP A 362 18.73 10.37 10.33
C ASP A 362 20.13 10.56 9.73
N ASP A 363 20.72 11.71 10.03
CA ASP A 363 22.04 12.15 9.57
C ASP A 363 23.15 11.80 10.56
N THR A 364 22.93 10.81 11.42
CA THR A 364 23.98 10.31 12.31
C THR A 364 25.18 9.84 11.49
N GLN A 365 26.37 10.31 11.87
CA GLN A 365 27.61 10.07 11.15
C GLN A 365 27.81 8.58 10.83
N SER A 366 28.04 8.26 9.55
CA SER A 366 28.23 6.90 9.03
C SER A 366 27.06 5.93 9.25
N GLN A 367 25.89 6.45 9.63
CA GLN A 367 24.67 5.68 9.91
C GLN A 367 23.44 6.32 9.25
N LEU A 368 23.64 6.86 8.04
CA LEU A 368 22.59 7.52 7.27
C LEU A 368 21.44 6.55 7.00
N ARG A 369 20.22 6.98 7.30
CA ARG A 369 19.01 6.22 6.99
C ARG A 369 17.83 7.12 6.71
N MET A 370 16.86 6.52 6.01
CA MET A 370 15.53 7.10 5.84
C MET A 370 14.47 6.07 6.20
N ARG A 371 13.34 6.53 6.76
CA ARG A 371 12.15 5.71 7.01
C ARG A 371 10.92 6.46 6.51
N LEU A 372 10.11 5.81 5.68
CA LEU A 372 8.74 6.22 5.39
C LEU A 372 7.80 5.19 6.01
N ALA A 373 6.93 5.63 6.91
CA ALA A 373 6.14 4.75 7.75
C ALA A 373 4.68 5.21 7.89
N SER A 374 3.78 4.23 7.92
CA SER A 374 2.42 4.38 8.45
C SER A 374 2.23 3.40 9.59
N SER A 375 1.65 3.88 10.69
CA SER A 375 1.22 3.01 11.81
C SER A 375 0.21 1.94 11.37
N GLN A 376 -0.57 2.21 10.32
CA GLN A 376 -1.54 1.27 9.78
C GLN A 376 -0.84 0.03 9.19
N GLY A 377 -1.09 -1.13 9.80
CA GLY A 377 -0.41 -2.38 9.45
C GLY A 377 1.11 -2.31 9.66
N LYS A 378 1.60 -1.32 10.41
CA LYS A 378 3.02 -1.01 10.62
C LYS A 378 3.84 -1.07 9.32
N SER A 379 3.30 -0.46 8.27
CA SER A 379 3.81 -0.51 6.91
C SER A 379 4.94 0.49 6.70
N GLN A 380 6.10 0.02 6.26
CA GLN A 380 7.33 0.82 6.22
C GLN A 380 8.20 0.52 4.99
N LEU A 381 8.79 1.58 4.44
CA LEU A 381 9.99 1.53 3.61
C LEU A 381 11.16 2.10 4.42
N ASN A 382 12.16 1.27 4.68
CA ASN A 382 13.39 1.69 5.35
C ASN A 382 14.57 1.60 4.37
N LEU A 383 15.47 2.59 4.40
CA LEU A 383 16.64 2.71 3.53
C LEU A 383 17.90 3.03 4.36
N GLY A 384 19.05 2.49 3.98
CA GLY A 384 20.34 2.80 4.58
C GLY A 384 20.65 1.96 5.82
N HIS A 385 21.08 2.61 6.91
CA HIS A 385 21.42 1.97 8.19
C HIS A 385 20.16 1.70 9.03
N LEU A 386 19.63 0.48 8.97
CA LEU A 386 18.37 0.13 9.62
C LEU A 386 18.57 -0.01 11.12
N ILE A 387 17.76 0.69 11.91
CA ILE A 387 17.70 0.58 13.38
C ILE A 387 16.26 0.34 13.82
N ASP A 388 16.12 -0.17 15.04
CA ASP A 388 14.86 -0.08 15.77
C ASP A 388 14.57 1.39 16.12
N GLN A 389 13.31 1.79 16.00
CA GLN A 389 12.85 3.14 16.35
C GLN A 389 11.36 3.08 16.64
N ALA A 390 11.00 3.56 17.84
CA ALA A 390 9.61 3.65 18.28
C ALA A 390 8.75 4.51 17.33
N ASP A 391 7.44 4.35 17.48
CA ASP A 391 6.41 5.07 16.74
C ASP A 391 6.45 6.59 16.99
N THR A 392 6.76 6.95 18.23
CA THR A 392 6.91 8.33 18.70
C THR A 392 8.25 8.54 19.39
N GLY A 393 8.77 9.76 19.34
CA GLY A 393 10.00 10.17 20.02
C GLY A 393 11.25 10.09 19.15
N ALA A 394 12.36 10.53 19.73
CA ALA A 394 13.64 10.74 19.04
C ALA A 394 14.69 9.65 19.31
N GLN A 395 14.34 8.56 19.99
CA GLN A 395 15.34 7.57 20.39
C GLN A 395 15.84 6.72 19.21
N ARG A 396 17.16 6.54 19.14
CA ARG A 396 17.80 5.58 18.24
C ARG A 396 17.90 4.22 18.95
N GLY A 397 17.27 3.20 18.39
CA GLY A 397 17.33 1.83 18.92
C GLY A 397 18.51 1.03 18.36
N SER A 398 18.46 -0.29 18.55
CA SER A 398 19.52 -1.21 18.12
C SER A 398 19.59 -1.35 16.60
N TYR A 399 20.79 -1.63 16.09
CA TYR A 399 21.02 -1.97 14.68
C TYR A 399 20.21 -3.21 14.26
N ARG A 400 19.53 -3.11 13.12
CA ARG A 400 18.71 -4.18 12.51
C ARG A 400 19.25 -4.68 11.18
N GLY A 401 20.06 -3.90 10.47
CA GLY A 401 20.60 -4.28 9.16
C GLY A 401 21.00 -3.08 8.29
N GLN A 402 21.37 -3.35 7.03
CA GLN A 402 21.71 -2.32 6.06
C GLN A 402 21.11 -2.67 4.69
N GLY A 403 20.66 -1.67 3.95
CA GLY A 403 20.10 -1.83 2.60
C GLY A 403 18.73 -1.19 2.49
N PHE A 404 17.77 -1.88 1.88
CA PHE A 404 16.37 -1.49 1.91
C PHE A 404 15.52 -2.58 2.57
N GLU A 405 14.45 -2.18 3.25
CA GLU A 405 13.46 -3.08 3.83
C GLU A 405 12.06 -2.56 3.49
N LEU A 406 11.24 -3.42 2.86
CA LEU A 406 9.80 -3.25 2.75
C LEU A 406 9.16 -4.16 3.79
N ARG A 407 8.46 -3.60 4.78
CA ARG A 407 7.87 -4.35 5.89
C ARG A 407 6.41 -3.96 6.08
N SER A 408 5.56 -4.95 6.38
CA SER A 408 4.19 -4.75 6.88
C SER A 408 3.76 -5.94 7.73
N ASP A 409 2.89 -5.71 8.71
CA ASP A 409 2.12 -6.75 9.40
C ASP A 409 0.84 -7.11 8.62
N ALA A 410 0.55 -6.40 7.52
CA ALA A 410 -0.56 -6.67 6.60
C ALA A 410 -0.06 -7.33 5.29
N TRP A 411 -0.86 -7.28 4.22
CA TRP A 411 -0.49 -7.83 2.92
C TRP A 411 0.62 -7.03 2.23
N GLY A 412 1.59 -7.74 1.63
CA GLY A 412 2.57 -7.16 0.71
C GLY A 412 2.30 -7.58 -0.72
N VAL A 413 2.30 -6.63 -1.66
CA VAL A 413 2.16 -6.90 -3.10
C VAL A 413 3.24 -6.14 -3.86
N VAL A 414 4.08 -6.87 -4.60
CA VAL A 414 4.99 -6.31 -5.61
C VAL A 414 4.47 -6.71 -6.98
N ARG A 415 4.15 -5.73 -7.83
CA ARG A 415 3.54 -5.97 -9.15
C ARG A 415 4.21 -5.08 -10.20
N GLY A 416 4.83 -5.71 -11.19
CA GLY A 416 5.28 -5.08 -12.42
C GLY A 416 4.49 -5.65 -13.60
N ALA A 417 3.64 -4.84 -14.23
CA ALA A 417 2.79 -5.30 -15.34
C ALA A 417 3.61 -5.71 -16.58
N GLU A 418 4.82 -5.18 -16.72
CA GLU A 418 5.75 -5.50 -17.80
C GLU A 418 6.80 -6.57 -17.40
N GLY A 419 6.81 -6.98 -16.13
CA GLY A 419 7.74 -7.98 -15.59
C GLY A 419 8.41 -7.55 -14.28
N LEU A 420 9.16 -8.49 -13.67
CA LEU A 420 9.95 -8.30 -12.46
C LEU A 420 11.30 -9.02 -12.59
N LEU A 421 12.39 -8.30 -12.32
CA LEU A 421 13.71 -8.87 -12.11
C LEU A 421 14.02 -8.85 -10.61
N ILE A 422 14.28 -10.03 -10.02
CA ILE A 422 14.68 -10.19 -8.63
C ILE A 422 16.08 -10.80 -8.64
N SER A 423 17.08 -9.97 -8.34
CA SER A 423 18.49 -10.30 -8.52
C SER A 423 19.30 -9.96 -7.27
N SER A 424 20.30 -10.79 -6.96
CA SER A 424 21.40 -10.46 -6.05
C SER A 424 22.74 -10.27 -6.77
N THR A 425 22.73 -10.14 -8.10
CA THR A 425 23.92 -9.84 -8.91
C THR A 425 24.23 -8.35 -8.83
N ALA A 426 25.43 -8.02 -8.36
CA ALA A 426 25.86 -6.65 -8.21
C ALA A 426 26.18 -5.99 -9.56
N ARG A 427 25.86 -4.70 -9.70
CA ARG A 427 26.26 -3.87 -10.85
C ARG A 427 27.44 -2.98 -10.47
N PRO A 428 28.33 -2.62 -11.43
CA PRO A 428 29.41 -1.69 -11.14
C PRO A 428 28.88 -0.34 -10.64
N VAL A 429 29.46 0.14 -9.54
CA VAL A 429 29.02 1.35 -8.83
C VAL A 429 29.69 2.58 -9.44
N ALA A 430 28.91 3.65 -9.60
CA ALA A 430 29.37 5.00 -9.93
C ALA A 430 28.79 6.01 -8.92
N GLY A 431 29.58 6.35 -7.91
CA GLY A 431 29.11 7.19 -6.80
C GLY A 431 28.02 6.48 -5.99
N ALA A 432 26.84 7.10 -5.88
CA ALA A 432 25.66 6.51 -5.25
C ALA A 432 24.78 5.68 -6.21
N SER A 433 25.12 5.65 -7.50
CA SER A 433 24.37 4.97 -8.56
C SER A 433 25.12 3.74 -9.10
N VAL A 434 24.52 3.03 -10.04
CA VAL A 434 25.16 1.95 -10.81
C VAL A 434 25.29 2.33 -12.28
N THR A 435 26.22 1.74 -13.01
CA THR A 435 26.49 2.04 -14.43
C THR A 435 25.71 1.16 -15.42
N SER A 436 24.62 0.53 -14.97
CA SER A 436 23.80 -0.34 -15.81
C SER A 436 22.32 0.04 -15.77
N THR A 437 21.52 -0.54 -16.66
CA THR A 437 20.07 -0.34 -16.71
C THR A 437 19.38 -1.14 -15.59
N GLN A 438 18.15 -0.74 -15.24
CA GLN A 438 17.38 -1.42 -14.20
C GLN A 438 17.08 -2.89 -14.52
N MET A 439 16.94 -3.22 -15.81
CA MET A 439 16.56 -4.55 -16.29
C MET A 439 17.75 -5.35 -16.86
N ASP A 440 18.97 -4.92 -16.58
CA ASP A 440 20.16 -5.69 -16.95
C ASP A 440 20.14 -7.06 -16.26
N ALA A 441 20.03 -8.11 -17.08
CA ALA A 441 20.00 -9.51 -16.68
C ALA A 441 21.05 -10.33 -17.46
N HIS A 442 22.15 -9.70 -17.90
CA HIS A 442 23.16 -10.32 -18.77
C HIS A 442 23.67 -11.67 -18.24
N GLU A 443 24.00 -11.74 -16.96
CA GLU A 443 24.49 -12.95 -16.30
C GLU A 443 23.43 -14.07 -16.32
N ALA A 444 22.17 -13.73 -16.04
CA ALA A 444 21.07 -14.68 -16.05
C ALA A 444 20.78 -15.19 -17.48
N VAL A 445 20.83 -14.32 -18.50
CA VAL A 445 20.73 -14.72 -19.91
C VAL A 445 21.84 -15.71 -20.27
N ALA A 446 23.08 -15.46 -19.85
CA ALA A 446 24.20 -16.37 -20.09
C ALA A 446 24.02 -17.73 -19.38
N GLN A 447 23.57 -17.73 -18.12
CA GLN A 447 23.27 -18.95 -17.37
C GLN A 447 22.15 -19.78 -18.03
N LEU A 448 21.08 -19.11 -18.50
CA LEU A 448 19.97 -19.77 -19.18
C LEU A 448 20.39 -20.37 -20.52
N LYS A 449 21.25 -19.69 -21.29
CA LYS A 449 21.87 -20.24 -22.51
C LYS A 449 22.73 -21.46 -22.21
N GLY A 450 23.55 -21.43 -21.16
CA GLY A 450 24.32 -22.60 -20.72
C GLY A 450 23.42 -23.78 -20.34
N ALA A 451 22.33 -23.51 -19.61
CA ALA A 451 21.35 -24.52 -19.27
C ALA A 451 20.60 -25.05 -20.51
N GLN A 452 20.34 -24.22 -21.51
CA GLN A 452 19.70 -24.62 -22.77
C GLN A 452 20.62 -25.59 -23.52
N GLN A 453 21.91 -25.26 -23.64
CA GLN A 453 22.91 -26.13 -24.26
C GLN A 453 22.99 -27.50 -23.57
N LEU A 454 23.01 -27.53 -22.22
CA LEU A 454 23.02 -28.80 -21.49
C LEU A 454 21.77 -29.65 -21.77
N ALA A 455 20.59 -29.03 -21.74
CA ALA A 455 19.33 -29.72 -22.03
C ALA A 455 19.30 -30.27 -23.46
N GLN A 456 19.83 -29.52 -24.43
CA GLN A 456 19.96 -29.96 -25.81
C GLN A 456 20.89 -31.17 -25.93
N THR A 457 22.11 -31.09 -25.40
CA THR A 457 23.10 -32.18 -25.49
C THR A 457 22.59 -33.47 -24.84
N MET A 458 21.96 -33.38 -23.66
CA MET A 458 21.38 -34.55 -23.00
C MET A 458 20.17 -35.11 -23.75
N GLY A 459 19.33 -34.24 -24.33
CA GLY A 459 18.20 -34.64 -25.17
C GLY A 459 18.63 -35.37 -26.44
N GLU A 460 19.67 -34.88 -27.11
CA GLU A 460 20.27 -35.53 -28.29
C GLU A 460 20.87 -36.90 -27.94
N ALA A 461 21.60 -37.00 -26.82
CA ALA A 461 22.16 -38.26 -26.35
C ALA A 461 21.06 -39.30 -26.00
N ALA A 462 19.98 -38.84 -25.36
CA ALA A 462 18.81 -39.67 -25.07
C ALA A 462 18.14 -40.16 -26.37
N ALA A 463 17.94 -39.26 -27.34
CA ALA A 463 17.33 -39.58 -28.64
C ALA A 463 18.14 -40.64 -29.41
N GLN A 464 19.48 -40.55 -29.37
CA GLN A 464 20.37 -41.54 -30.00
C GLN A 464 20.21 -42.95 -29.40
N GLN A 465 19.86 -43.04 -28.11
CA GLN A 465 19.56 -44.29 -27.40
C GLN A 465 18.07 -44.65 -27.43
N GLN A 466 17.32 -44.07 -28.38
CA GLN A 466 15.88 -44.28 -28.56
C GLN A 466 15.01 -43.89 -27.34
N ALA A 467 15.56 -43.14 -26.38
CA ALA A 467 14.81 -42.61 -25.26
C ALA A 467 13.94 -41.42 -25.73
N LEU A 468 12.71 -41.34 -25.21
CA LEU A 468 11.78 -40.27 -25.59
C LEU A 468 12.25 -38.93 -25.03
N HIS A 469 12.20 -37.89 -25.86
CA HIS A 469 12.48 -36.49 -25.52
C HIS A 469 11.43 -35.57 -26.16
N SER A 470 11.33 -34.31 -25.71
CA SER A 470 10.43 -33.31 -26.30
C SER A 470 11.21 -32.12 -26.87
N ALA A 471 11.15 -31.97 -28.18
CA ALA A 471 11.72 -30.81 -28.88
C ALA A 471 10.95 -29.52 -28.57
N GLU A 472 9.63 -29.62 -28.36
CA GLU A 472 8.76 -28.49 -28.02
C GLU A 472 9.14 -27.88 -26.66
N ALA A 473 9.45 -28.72 -25.67
CA ALA A 473 9.93 -28.25 -24.38
C ALA A 473 11.27 -27.50 -24.53
N LEU A 474 12.22 -28.03 -25.32
CA LEU A 474 13.49 -27.34 -25.57
C LEU A 474 13.28 -26.00 -26.30
N GLN A 475 12.32 -25.93 -27.24
CA GLN A 475 11.96 -24.69 -27.91
C GLN A 475 11.39 -23.65 -26.93
N ALA A 476 10.52 -24.05 -26.00
CA ALA A 476 9.95 -23.13 -25.01
C ALA A 476 11.03 -22.42 -24.16
N LYS A 477 12.13 -23.11 -23.84
CA LYS A 477 13.29 -22.50 -23.17
C LYS A 477 13.99 -21.45 -24.03
N THR A 478 14.14 -21.72 -25.32
CA THR A 478 14.69 -20.77 -26.31
C THR A 478 13.84 -19.51 -26.40
N ASP A 479 12.52 -19.69 -26.47
CA ASP A 479 11.55 -18.59 -26.58
C ASP A 479 11.57 -17.71 -25.33
N PHE A 480 11.74 -18.29 -24.14
CA PHE A 480 11.88 -17.51 -22.90
C PHE A 480 13.17 -16.68 -22.88
N ILE A 481 14.30 -17.25 -23.32
CA ILE A 481 15.57 -16.49 -23.40
C ILE A 481 15.41 -15.29 -24.34
N SER A 482 14.75 -15.47 -25.49
CA SER A 482 14.46 -14.38 -26.45
C SER A 482 13.71 -13.20 -25.82
N VAL A 483 12.76 -13.48 -24.90
CA VAL A 483 11.95 -12.46 -24.21
C VAL A 483 12.79 -11.53 -23.33
N ILE A 484 13.89 -12.02 -22.77
CA ILE A 484 14.73 -11.30 -21.81
C ILE A 484 16.09 -10.88 -22.39
N ASP A 485 16.51 -11.44 -23.52
CA ASP A 485 17.79 -11.13 -24.15
C ASP A 485 17.70 -9.80 -24.93
N PRO A 486 18.46 -8.76 -24.54
CA PRO A 486 18.44 -7.48 -25.23
C PRO A 486 19.00 -7.51 -26.65
N GLN A 487 19.77 -8.55 -27.01
CA GLN A 487 20.19 -8.74 -28.40
C GLN A 487 19.06 -9.27 -29.29
N ASP A 488 17.96 -9.72 -28.71
CA ASP A 488 16.77 -10.21 -29.41
C ASP A 488 15.54 -9.33 -29.10
N GLN A 489 14.53 -9.85 -28.38
CA GLN A 489 13.28 -9.14 -28.09
C GLN A 489 13.33 -8.32 -26.78
N GLY A 490 14.27 -8.63 -25.88
CA GLY A 490 14.40 -8.05 -24.54
C GLY A 490 14.95 -6.62 -24.51
N LYS A 491 14.51 -5.75 -25.43
CA LYS A 491 15.00 -4.37 -25.57
C LYS A 491 13.88 -3.36 -25.74
N HIS A 492 14.07 -2.17 -25.19
CA HIS A 492 13.19 -1.05 -25.46
C HIS A 492 13.21 -0.67 -26.96
N PRO A 493 12.07 -0.18 -27.51
CA PRO A 493 12.11 0.52 -28.78
C PRO A 493 13.00 1.78 -28.65
N ALA A 494 13.47 2.31 -29.77
CA ALA A 494 14.37 3.48 -29.78
C ALA A 494 13.77 4.70 -29.06
N ASN A 495 12.44 4.82 -29.00
CA ASN A 495 11.74 5.88 -28.28
C ASN A 495 10.70 5.31 -27.31
N VAL A 496 10.73 5.77 -26.06
CA VAL A 496 9.81 5.41 -24.98
C VAL A 496 9.18 6.69 -24.45
N ASN A 497 7.86 6.84 -24.58
CA ASN A 497 7.11 8.02 -24.12
C ASN A 497 7.65 9.37 -24.62
N GLY A 498 8.14 9.44 -25.86
CA GLY A 498 8.69 10.66 -26.45
C GLY A 498 10.16 10.92 -26.10
N GLN A 499 10.82 10.00 -25.40
CA GLN A 499 12.24 10.10 -25.03
C GLN A 499 13.03 8.97 -25.68
N ASP A 500 14.25 9.28 -26.14
CA ASP A 500 15.12 8.26 -26.72
C ASP A 500 15.63 7.31 -25.63
N ALA A 501 15.45 6.02 -25.83
CA ALA A 501 15.99 4.98 -24.96
C ALA A 501 17.36 4.57 -25.48
N PHE A 502 18.42 5.02 -24.82
CA PHE A 502 19.78 4.68 -25.19
C PHE A 502 20.69 4.47 -23.98
N LYS A 503 21.76 3.71 -24.19
CA LYS A 503 22.95 3.74 -23.34
C LYS A 503 23.91 4.78 -23.88
N SER A 504 24.47 5.62 -23.01
CA SER A 504 25.40 6.66 -23.44
C SER A 504 26.78 6.09 -23.75
N GLN A 505 27.47 6.65 -24.73
CA GLN A 505 28.89 6.38 -24.93
C GLN A 505 29.70 6.82 -23.69
N ALA A 506 30.80 6.12 -23.39
CA ALA A 506 31.63 6.41 -22.23
C ALA A 506 32.11 7.87 -22.23
N GLY A 507 31.82 8.60 -21.14
CA GLY A 507 32.20 10.02 -20.99
C GLY A 507 31.40 11.00 -21.85
N SER A 508 30.31 10.56 -22.49
CA SER A 508 29.46 11.37 -23.36
C SER A 508 27.98 11.25 -22.96
N ARG A 509 27.13 12.17 -23.46
CA ARG A 509 25.67 12.05 -23.41
C ARG A 509 25.08 11.51 -24.72
N GLU A 510 25.92 11.28 -25.72
CA GLU A 510 25.51 10.75 -27.02
C GLU A 510 25.13 9.27 -26.93
N SER A 511 24.14 8.89 -27.73
CA SER A 511 23.64 7.51 -27.81
C SER A 511 24.68 6.54 -28.39
N ASP A 512 24.88 5.41 -27.72
CA ASP A 512 25.52 4.23 -28.30
C ASP A 512 24.45 3.35 -28.95
N SER A 513 24.24 3.54 -30.26
CA SER A 513 23.26 2.77 -31.05
C SER A 513 23.56 1.27 -31.13
N THR A 514 24.75 0.82 -30.71
CA THR A 514 25.13 -0.60 -30.71
C THR A 514 24.70 -1.32 -29.43
N GLN A 515 24.28 -0.58 -28.41
CA GLN A 515 23.96 -1.09 -27.09
C GLN A 515 22.46 -0.96 -26.79
N PRO A 516 21.67 -2.03 -26.95
CA PRO A 516 20.25 -2.01 -26.60
C PRO A 516 20.04 -1.73 -25.10
N VAL A 517 18.94 -1.04 -24.79
CA VAL A 517 18.47 -0.83 -23.41
C VAL A 517 17.56 -2.00 -23.03
N GLU A 518 17.94 -2.72 -21.98
CA GLU A 518 17.27 -3.94 -21.53
C GLU A 518 15.83 -3.69 -21.09
N LYS A 519 14.93 -4.63 -21.43
CA LYS A 519 13.62 -4.82 -20.82
C LYS A 519 13.19 -6.29 -20.98
N PHE A 520 12.06 -6.66 -20.41
CA PHE A 520 11.37 -7.88 -20.84
C PHE A 520 10.37 -7.56 -21.95
N SER A 521 10.34 -8.38 -23.01
CA SER A 521 9.42 -8.18 -24.13
C SER A 521 7.98 -8.59 -23.79
N LYS A 522 7.83 -9.44 -22.77
CA LYS A 522 6.57 -9.93 -22.19
C LYS A 522 6.68 -9.94 -20.67
N ALA A 523 5.54 -9.89 -19.99
CA ALA A 523 5.49 -9.98 -18.53
C ALA A 523 6.10 -11.31 -18.07
N ALA A 524 7.23 -11.23 -17.37
CA ALA A 524 7.95 -12.37 -16.81
C ALA A 524 8.51 -12.02 -15.44
N VAL A 525 8.68 -13.03 -14.58
CA VAL A 525 9.43 -12.91 -13.33
C VAL A 525 10.72 -13.71 -13.48
N LEU A 526 11.86 -13.04 -13.44
CA LEU A 526 13.18 -13.66 -13.44
C LEU A 526 13.79 -13.53 -12.05
N MET A 527 14.11 -14.66 -11.43
CA MET A 527 14.81 -14.73 -10.15
C MET A 527 16.20 -15.32 -10.40
N GLU A 528 17.24 -14.59 -10.01
CA GLU A 528 18.62 -15.02 -10.21
C GLU A 528 19.53 -14.62 -9.05
N SER A 529 20.58 -15.41 -8.85
CA SER A 529 21.63 -15.15 -7.87
C SER A 529 22.95 -15.72 -8.39
N PRO A 530 24.09 -15.04 -8.17
CA PRO A 530 25.40 -15.60 -8.47
C PRO A 530 25.81 -16.71 -7.49
N SER A 531 25.02 -16.97 -6.44
CA SER A 531 25.31 -18.00 -5.43
C SER A 531 24.17 -19.01 -5.31
N ASN A 532 23.09 -18.70 -4.59
CA ASN A 532 22.04 -19.67 -4.28
C ASN A 532 20.65 -19.02 -4.33
N VAL A 533 19.65 -19.79 -4.77
CA VAL A 533 18.22 -19.47 -4.64
C VAL A 533 17.55 -20.63 -3.91
N ASN A 534 16.73 -20.34 -2.88
CA ASN A 534 16.08 -21.35 -2.05
C ASN A 534 14.57 -21.12 -1.96
N TRP A 535 13.78 -22.21 -2.08
CA TRP A 535 12.33 -22.21 -1.90
C TRP A 535 11.95 -23.14 -0.75
N ALA A 536 11.71 -22.57 0.43
CA ALA A 536 11.37 -23.31 1.64
C ALA A 536 9.99 -22.95 2.17
N SER A 537 9.27 -23.96 2.68
CA SER A 537 7.96 -23.81 3.31
C SER A 537 7.83 -24.87 4.41
N ALA A 538 7.24 -24.51 5.56
CA ALA A 538 6.95 -25.45 6.63
C ALA A 538 5.75 -26.37 6.31
N ALA A 539 4.91 -25.96 5.35
CA ALA A 539 3.75 -26.72 4.92
C ALA A 539 4.01 -27.35 3.56
N SER A 540 3.69 -26.63 2.47
CA SER A 540 3.83 -27.14 1.11
C SER A 540 4.45 -26.10 0.19
N THR A 541 5.17 -26.58 -0.82
CA THR A 541 5.67 -25.82 -1.97
C THR A 541 5.07 -26.44 -3.22
N VAL A 542 4.40 -25.65 -4.06
CA VAL A 542 3.77 -26.12 -5.31
C VAL A 542 4.42 -25.43 -6.49
N LEU A 543 4.88 -26.20 -7.47
CA LEU A 543 5.40 -25.72 -8.75
C LEU A 543 4.43 -26.16 -9.84
N TYR A 544 3.85 -25.19 -10.54
CA TYR A 544 2.87 -25.41 -11.60
C TYR A 544 3.23 -24.58 -12.82
N ALA A 545 3.18 -25.21 -13.98
CA ALA A 545 3.23 -24.55 -15.28
C ALA A 545 2.07 -25.09 -16.12
N GLY A 546 1.32 -24.20 -16.78
CA GLY A 546 0.25 -24.61 -17.70
C GLY A 546 0.77 -25.25 -19.00
N GLU A 547 2.06 -25.08 -19.28
CA GLU A 547 2.76 -25.64 -20.43
C GLU A 547 3.95 -26.49 -19.96
N ASN A 548 5.16 -25.91 -19.90
CA ASN A 548 6.40 -26.63 -19.65
C ASN A 548 7.02 -26.25 -18.29
N LEU A 549 7.48 -27.25 -17.53
CA LEU A 549 8.32 -27.06 -16.35
C LEU A 549 9.71 -27.65 -16.63
N HIS A 550 10.74 -26.81 -16.56
CA HIS A 550 12.13 -27.23 -16.76
C HIS A 550 12.90 -27.24 -15.44
N TRP A 551 13.56 -28.36 -15.14
CA TRP A 551 14.54 -28.46 -14.08
C TRP A 551 15.88 -28.88 -14.70
N THR A 552 16.81 -27.94 -14.85
CA THR A 552 18.13 -28.20 -15.42
C THR A 552 19.19 -27.95 -14.36
N THR A 553 20.03 -28.96 -14.10
CA THR A 553 21.12 -28.89 -13.11
C THR A 553 22.41 -29.33 -13.80
N GLN A 554 23.49 -28.57 -13.64
CA GLN A 554 24.80 -28.92 -14.20
C GLN A 554 25.58 -29.93 -13.35
N GLY A 555 25.35 -29.93 -12.03
CA GLY A 555 25.86 -30.94 -11.11
C GLY A 555 24.80 -32.00 -10.77
N ASP A 556 24.83 -32.50 -9.54
CA ASP A 556 23.91 -33.55 -9.08
C ASP A 556 22.51 -33.03 -8.77
N THR A 557 21.49 -33.86 -9.02
CA THR A 557 20.10 -33.58 -8.65
C THR A 557 19.63 -34.61 -7.61
N HIS A 558 19.17 -34.13 -6.45
CA HIS A 558 18.67 -34.97 -5.36
C HIS A 558 17.16 -34.79 -5.16
N TRP A 559 16.44 -35.91 -5.12
CA TRP A 559 15.01 -35.96 -4.83
C TRP A 559 14.85 -36.84 -3.59
N THR A 560 14.36 -36.27 -2.49
CA THR A 560 14.22 -36.98 -1.22
C THR A 560 12.85 -36.72 -0.63
N ALA A 561 12.14 -37.80 -0.32
CA ALA A 561 10.86 -37.76 0.37
C ALA A 561 10.94 -38.70 1.58
N ALA A 562 10.46 -38.24 2.73
CA ALA A 562 10.38 -39.08 3.93
C ALA A 562 9.31 -40.18 3.79
N ASP A 563 8.22 -39.87 3.10
CA ASP A 563 7.10 -40.79 2.88
C ASP A 563 7.12 -41.38 1.47
N THR A 564 6.63 -40.63 0.47
CA THR A 564 6.48 -41.14 -0.91
C THR A 564 7.04 -40.17 -1.93
N ALA A 565 7.88 -40.69 -2.83
CA ALA A 565 8.25 -40.03 -4.08
C ALA A 565 7.49 -40.71 -5.24
N SER A 566 6.74 -39.92 -6.03
CA SER A 566 5.90 -40.43 -7.12
C SER A 566 6.12 -39.63 -8.40
N LEU A 567 6.22 -40.33 -9.53
CA LEU A 567 6.26 -39.77 -10.87
C LEU A 567 5.06 -40.29 -11.66
N ALA A 568 4.19 -39.40 -12.13
CA ALA A 568 3.06 -39.75 -13.00
C ALA A 568 3.08 -38.86 -14.24
N ALA A 569 3.03 -39.48 -15.42
CA ALA A 569 3.04 -38.78 -16.71
C ALA A 569 1.84 -39.21 -17.56
N GLY A 570 1.16 -38.26 -18.20
CA GLY A 570 -0.04 -38.54 -19.01
C GLY A 570 0.25 -39.15 -20.39
N LYS A 571 1.50 -39.14 -20.85
CA LYS A 571 1.92 -39.73 -22.13
C LYS A 571 3.06 -40.73 -21.93
N ALA A 572 4.22 -40.24 -21.53
CA ALA A 572 5.40 -41.06 -21.34
C ALA A 572 6.25 -40.56 -20.17
N ALA A 573 6.92 -41.50 -19.50
CA ALA A 573 7.96 -41.23 -18.51
C ALA A 573 9.25 -41.92 -18.96
N THR A 574 10.34 -41.16 -19.04
CA THR A 574 11.65 -41.64 -19.48
C THR A 574 12.66 -41.49 -18.36
N LEU A 575 13.40 -42.56 -18.06
CA LEU A 575 14.59 -42.53 -17.22
C LEU A 575 15.78 -42.88 -18.08
N PHE A 576 16.70 -41.92 -18.27
CA PHE A 576 17.88 -42.08 -19.10
C PHE A 576 19.12 -41.66 -18.31
N ALA A 577 20.12 -42.53 -18.27
CA ALA A 577 21.44 -42.25 -17.76
C ALA A 577 22.44 -42.43 -18.90
N HIS A 578 23.16 -41.37 -19.27
CA HIS A 578 24.14 -41.43 -20.36
C HIS A 578 25.38 -42.24 -19.96
N ASP A 579 25.82 -42.10 -18.70
CA ASP A 579 26.92 -42.82 -18.09
C ASP A 579 26.55 -43.20 -16.63
N GLY A 580 27.21 -44.19 -16.04
CA GLY A 580 27.00 -44.63 -14.65
C GLY A 580 25.82 -45.60 -14.39
N GLY A 581 24.91 -45.77 -15.36
CA GLY A 581 23.81 -46.73 -15.32
C GLY A 581 22.60 -46.33 -14.45
N ILE A 582 21.60 -47.21 -14.35
CA ILE A 582 20.39 -47.01 -13.54
C ILE A 582 20.37 -48.05 -12.41
N GLN A 583 20.13 -47.60 -11.18
CA GLN A 583 20.00 -48.44 -9.99
C GLN A 583 18.61 -48.26 -9.36
N ALA A 584 17.90 -49.37 -9.14
CA ALA A 584 16.58 -49.38 -8.50
C ALA A 584 16.58 -50.40 -7.36
N PHE A 585 16.59 -49.91 -6.12
CA PHE A 585 16.61 -50.74 -4.91
C PHE A 585 15.38 -50.46 -4.05
N ALA A 586 14.65 -51.51 -3.67
CA ALA A 586 13.71 -51.46 -2.56
C ALA A 586 14.41 -52.03 -1.32
N GLY A 587 14.76 -51.18 -0.35
CA GLY A 587 15.40 -51.63 0.89
C GLY A 587 14.50 -52.55 1.73
N ASN A 588 13.19 -52.31 1.65
CA ASN A 588 12.14 -53.20 2.15
C ASN A 588 10.96 -53.16 1.15
N GLY A 589 10.28 -54.30 0.96
CA GLY A 589 9.18 -54.43 0.01
C GLY A 589 9.63 -54.80 -1.41
N PRO A 590 8.68 -55.06 -2.33
CA PRO A 590 8.99 -55.56 -3.68
C PRO A 590 9.36 -54.43 -4.64
N VAL A 591 10.22 -54.74 -5.61
CA VAL A 591 10.32 -53.98 -6.87
C VAL A 591 9.37 -54.63 -7.87
N SER A 592 8.46 -53.85 -8.48
CA SER A 592 7.47 -54.34 -9.45
C SER A 592 7.55 -53.56 -10.76
N LEU A 593 7.71 -54.27 -11.87
CA LEU A 593 7.68 -53.74 -13.24
C LEU A 593 6.54 -54.40 -14.01
N GLN A 594 5.63 -53.61 -14.57
CA GLN A 594 4.42 -54.13 -15.23
C GLN A 594 4.11 -53.31 -16.49
N ALA A 595 3.78 -54.01 -17.58
CA ALA A 595 3.18 -53.45 -18.78
C ALA A 595 1.82 -54.14 -18.98
N HIS A 596 0.72 -53.40 -18.80
CA HIS A 596 -0.63 -54.00 -18.76
C HIS A 596 -1.23 -54.23 -20.14
N THR A 597 -1.02 -53.28 -21.05
CA THR A 597 -1.62 -53.28 -22.39
C THR A 597 -0.62 -53.56 -23.50
N ASP A 598 0.67 -53.51 -23.20
CA ASP A 598 1.76 -53.60 -24.17
C ASP A 598 2.92 -54.47 -23.64
N ALA A 599 3.95 -54.66 -24.46
CA ALA A 599 5.10 -55.47 -24.13
C ALA A 599 5.94 -54.88 -22.98
N LEU A 600 6.44 -55.76 -22.11
CA LEU A 600 7.56 -55.47 -21.22
C LEU A 600 8.84 -56.01 -21.87
N GLU A 601 9.78 -55.14 -22.19
CA GLU A 601 11.04 -55.49 -22.82
C GLU A 601 12.22 -55.25 -21.87
N ILE A 602 13.08 -56.26 -21.70
CA ILE A 602 14.32 -56.20 -20.91
C ILE A 602 15.45 -56.65 -21.84
N LEU A 603 16.30 -55.69 -22.23
CA LEU A 603 17.39 -55.90 -23.17
C LEU A 603 18.73 -55.55 -22.51
N ALA A 604 19.76 -56.35 -22.80
CA ALA A 604 21.14 -56.02 -22.49
C ALA A 604 22.04 -56.48 -23.65
N ASP A 605 23.01 -55.65 -24.03
CA ASP A 605 24.05 -56.02 -25.01
C ASP A 605 24.96 -57.16 -24.50
N LYS A 606 25.07 -57.27 -23.16
CA LYS A 606 25.87 -58.30 -22.48
C LYS A 606 24.96 -59.36 -21.86
N GLU A 607 25.07 -59.55 -20.56
CA GLU A 607 24.35 -60.58 -19.81
C GLU A 607 23.09 -59.99 -19.17
N VAL A 608 22.00 -60.77 -19.23
CA VAL A 608 20.84 -60.59 -18.34
C VAL A 608 20.90 -61.69 -17.30
N SER A 609 21.08 -61.32 -16.02
CA SER A 609 21.12 -62.25 -14.90
C SER A 609 19.87 -62.11 -14.04
N VAL A 610 19.13 -63.21 -13.88
CA VAL A 610 17.94 -63.29 -13.02
C VAL A 610 18.23 -64.27 -11.90
N ILE A 611 18.31 -63.76 -10.66
CA ILE A 611 18.75 -64.54 -9.49
C ILE A 611 17.70 -64.40 -8.38
N SER A 612 17.19 -65.53 -7.91
CA SER A 612 16.49 -65.63 -6.62
C SER A 612 17.43 -66.36 -5.65
N VAL A 613 17.82 -65.70 -4.56
CA VAL A 613 18.86 -66.22 -3.64
C VAL A 613 18.30 -67.31 -2.73
N ASN A 614 17.06 -67.17 -2.26
CA ASN A 614 16.49 -68.03 -1.22
C ASN A 614 15.35 -68.92 -1.72
N ASP A 615 14.56 -68.46 -2.69
CA ASP A 615 13.32 -69.14 -3.10
C ASP A 615 13.45 -69.68 -4.53
N GLY A 616 12.68 -69.13 -5.49
CA GLY A 616 12.66 -69.60 -6.86
C GLY A 616 12.42 -68.50 -7.89
N ILE A 617 12.56 -68.88 -9.15
CA ILE A 617 12.24 -68.05 -10.32
C ILE A 617 11.05 -68.68 -11.02
N GLU A 618 9.96 -67.94 -11.19
CA GLU A 618 8.78 -68.38 -11.91
C GLU A 618 8.63 -67.61 -13.23
N ILE A 619 8.68 -68.34 -14.36
CA ILE A 619 8.37 -67.79 -15.68
C ILE A 619 7.03 -68.37 -16.12
N LYS A 620 6.00 -67.52 -16.20
CA LYS A 620 4.62 -67.91 -16.52
C LYS A 620 4.14 -67.15 -17.75
N ALA A 621 3.53 -67.87 -18.70
CA ALA A 621 2.88 -67.26 -19.86
C ALA A 621 1.59 -68.01 -20.19
N ARG A 622 0.58 -67.30 -20.70
CA ARG A 622 -0.71 -67.90 -21.07
C ARG A 622 -0.64 -68.73 -22.36
N GLN A 623 0.14 -68.26 -23.33
CA GLN A 623 0.20 -68.87 -24.66
C GLN A 623 1.47 -69.69 -24.87
N LYS A 624 2.64 -69.08 -24.61
CA LYS A 624 3.92 -69.65 -25.01
C LYS A 624 5.08 -69.14 -24.16
N ILE A 625 6.01 -70.04 -23.81
CA ILE A 625 7.34 -69.70 -23.28
C ILE A 625 8.38 -70.25 -24.26
N VAL A 626 9.36 -69.44 -24.66
CA VAL A 626 10.50 -69.86 -25.49
C VAL A 626 11.78 -69.49 -24.76
N LEU A 627 12.62 -70.48 -24.52
CA LEU A 627 14.00 -70.30 -24.07
C LEU A 627 14.90 -70.69 -25.25
N GLN A 628 15.65 -69.74 -25.79
CA GLN A 628 16.46 -69.97 -26.99
C GLN A 628 17.89 -69.48 -26.79
N ALA A 629 18.85 -70.31 -27.20
CA ALA A 629 20.27 -69.97 -27.28
C ALA A 629 20.83 -70.49 -28.61
N GLY A 630 21.16 -69.59 -29.54
CA GLY A 630 21.54 -69.96 -30.91
C GLY A 630 20.44 -70.76 -31.62
N GLN A 631 20.78 -71.95 -32.12
CA GLN A 631 19.84 -72.88 -32.78
C GLN A 631 19.18 -73.87 -31.81
N ALA A 632 19.53 -73.84 -30.52
CA ALA A 632 18.89 -74.68 -29.50
C ALA A 632 17.74 -73.92 -28.84
N SER A 633 16.59 -74.58 -28.66
CA SER A 633 15.45 -74.00 -27.94
C SER A 633 14.64 -75.03 -27.16
N VAL A 634 14.00 -74.53 -26.10
CA VAL A 634 12.95 -75.21 -25.33
C VAL A 634 11.69 -74.35 -25.44
N THR A 635 10.63 -74.92 -26.01
CA THR A 635 9.34 -74.22 -26.18
C THR A 635 8.25 -74.94 -25.38
N LEU A 636 7.50 -74.19 -24.57
CA LEU A 636 6.29 -74.66 -23.90
C LEU A 636 5.09 -73.99 -24.56
N GLU A 637 4.22 -74.77 -25.22
CA GLU A 637 3.09 -74.24 -26.00
C GLU A 637 1.96 -75.27 -26.14
N GLY A 638 0.71 -74.87 -25.86
CA GLY A 638 -0.47 -75.73 -26.08
C GLY A 638 -0.45 -77.07 -25.32
N GLY A 639 0.21 -77.12 -24.16
CA GLY A 639 0.39 -78.35 -23.37
C GLY A 639 1.59 -79.21 -23.77
N ASN A 640 2.32 -78.85 -24.82
CA ASN A 640 3.50 -79.57 -25.31
C ASN A 640 4.80 -78.91 -24.81
N ILE A 641 5.84 -79.73 -24.65
CA ILE A 641 7.22 -79.29 -24.47
C ILE A 641 8.02 -79.75 -25.70
N THR A 642 8.57 -78.79 -26.45
CA THR A 642 9.36 -79.05 -27.66
C THR A 642 10.82 -78.69 -27.41
N PHE A 643 11.71 -79.68 -27.53
CA PHE A 643 13.16 -79.47 -27.57
C PHE A 643 13.61 -79.48 -29.02
N ALA A 644 14.09 -78.34 -29.52
CA ALA A 644 14.68 -78.26 -30.86
C ALA A 644 16.16 -77.96 -30.73
N CYS A 645 17.02 -78.95 -31.00
CA CYS A 645 18.45 -78.74 -31.16
C CYS A 645 18.98 -79.55 -32.36
N PRO A 646 19.54 -78.91 -33.40
CA PRO A 646 20.15 -79.63 -34.52
C PRO A 646 21.44 -80.37 -34.14
N GLY A 647 22.03 -80.05 -32.98
CA GLY A 647 23.13 -80.79 -32.36
C GLY A 647 22.66 -81.97 -31.50
N THR A 648 23.53 -82.43 -30.60
CA THR A 648 23.24 -83.56 -29.70
C THR A 648 22.34 -83.13 -28.54
N PHE A 649 21.17 -83.75 -28.41
CA PHE A 649 20.36 -83.71 -27.20
C PHE A 649 20.91 -84.72 -26.19
N SER A 650 21.70 -84.26 -25.20
CA SER A 650 22.30 -85.11 -24.17
C SER A 650 21.58 -84.92 -22.83
N VAL A 651 21.01 -86.00 -22.30
CA VAL A 651 20.40 -86.04 -20.96
C VAL A 651 21.30 -86.89 -20.07
N LYS A 652 21.94 -86.28 -19.05
CA LYS A 652 22.89 -86.97 -18.15
C LYS A 652 22.28 -87.13 -16.75
N GLY A 653 21.90 -88.36 -16.37
CA GLY A 653 21.39 -88.69 -15.05
C GLY A 653 21.75 -90.13 -14.63
N GLY A 654 21.83 -90.41 -13.32
CA GLY A 654 22.17 -91.74 -12.78
C GLY A 654 21.13 -92.83 -13.06
N THR A 655 19.89 -92.45 -13.39
CA THR A 655 18.76 -93.32 -13.79
C THR A 655 17.75 -92.49 -14.58
N HIS A 656 17.11 -93.07 -15.60
CA HIS A 656 16.05 -92.43 -16.39
C HIS A 656 14.73 -93.18 -16.20
N GLY A 657 14.01 -92.86 -15.13
CA GLY A 657 12.67 -93.41 -14.89
C GLY A 657 11.62 -92.64 -15.71
N PHE A 658 11.04 -93.29 -16.71
CA PHE A 658 9.76 -92.88 -17.30
C PHE A 658 8.67 -93.81 -16.77
N PRO A 659 8.20 -93.65 -15.51
CA PRO A 659 7.16 -94.51 -14.97
C PRO A 659 5.89 -94.39 -15.82
N GLY A 660 5.18 -95.52 -16.01
CA GLY A 660 3.88 -95.53 -16.70
C GLY A 660 2.90 -94.56 -16.04
N GLY A 661 2.10 -93.86 -16.86
CA GLY A 661 1.34 -92.68 -16.46
C GLY A 661 0.46 -92.83 -15.23
N ALA A 662 0.42 -91.80 -14.39
CA ALA A 662 -0.57 -91.65 -13.34
C ALA A 662 -1.96 -91.45 -13.97
N ARG A 663 -2.90 -92.35 -13.68
CA ARG A 663 -4.32 -92.15 -13.99
C ARG A 663 -4.92 -91.21 -12.94
N ASP A 664 -4.84 -89.91 -13.18
CA ASP A 664 -5.89 -89.01 -12.71
C ASP A 664 -7.04 -89.14 -13.70
N SER A 665 -8.22 -89.54 -13.24
CA SER A 665 -9.36 -89.85 -14.12
C SER A 665 -10.02 -88.54 -14.58
N PRO A 666 -9.96 -88.17 -15.87
CA PRO A 666 -10.88 -87.18 -16.40
C PRO A 666 -12.23 -87.85 -16.65
N GLU A 667 -13.34 -87.25 -16.21
CA GLU A 667 -14.66 -87.69 -16.64
C GLU A 667 -14.81 -87.47 -18.15
N PHE A 668 -14.73 -88.57 -18.91
CA PHE A 668 -15.21 -88.65 -20.28
C PHE A 668 -16.02 -89.93 -20.47
N SER A 669 -17.11 -89.80 -21.23
CA SER A 669 -18.13 -90.83 -21.48
C SER A 669 -17.55 -92.17 -21.95
N LYS A 670 -18.03 -93.26 -21.35
CA LYS A 670 -17.56 -94.64 -21.60
C LYS A 670 -17.68 -95.06 -23.07
N LEU A 671 -16.62 -95.71 -23.58
CA LEU A 671 -16.66 -96.60 -24.74
C LEU A 671 -16.40 -98.06 -24.29
N PRO A 672 -16.89 -99.08 -25.03
CA PRO A 672 -17.08 -100.45 -24.53
C PRO A 672 -15.79 -101.29 -24.47
N ASP A 673 -15.61 -102.07 -23.39
CA ASP A 673 -14.50 -103.02 -23.17
C ASP A 673 -14.89 -104.44 -23.64
N SER A 674 -14.01 -105.13 -24.37
CA SER A 674 -14.25 -106.42 -25.06
C SER A 674 -13.22 -107.50 -24.72
N ARG A 675 -12.74 -107.58 -23.47
CA ARG A 675 -11.78 -108.62 -23.05
C ARG A 675 -12.45 -109.82 -22.34
N PRO A 676 -12.21 -111.08 -22.79
CA PRO A 676 -12.85 -112.28 -22.25
C PRO A 676 -12.24 -112.75 -20.92
N HIS A 677 -13.11 -113.18 -19.99
CA HIS A 677 -12.75 -113.72 -18.67
C HIS A 677 -12.42 -115.22 -18.75
N ARG A 678 -11.43 -115.71 -17.99
CA ARG A 678 -11.11 -117.16 -17.83
C ARG A 678 -11.37 -117.61 -16.40
N TYR A 679 -11.78 -118.87 -16.22
CA TYR A 679 -12.04 -119.49 -14.92
C TYR A 679 -10.89 -120.43 -14.52
N PHE A 680 -10.55 -120.48 -13.23
CA PHE A 680 -9.45 -121.28 -12.70
C PHE A 680 -9.90 -122.10 -11.48
N GLU A 681 -9.50 -123.37 -11.39
CA GLU A 681 -9.83 -124.26 -10.27
C GLU A 681 -8.63 -125.13 -9.88
N ARG A 682 -8.48 -125.46 -8.59
CA ARG A 682 -7.41 -126.32 -8.07
C ARG A 682 -7.89 -127.11 -6.85
N LEU A 683 -7.83 -128.43 -6.90
CA LEU A 683 -8.38 -129.30 -5.86
C LEU A 683 -7.30 -129.82 -4.89
N ARG A 684 -7.71 -130.19 -3.67
CA ARG A 684 -6.83 -130.70 -2.61
C ARG A 684 -7.38 -132.00 -2.02
N ALA A 685 -6.61 -133.08 -2.11
CA ALA A 685 -6.88 -134.35 -1.46
C ALA A 685 -6.47 -134.30 0.02
N ILE A 686 -7.40 -134.67 0.90
CA ILE A 686 -7.19 -134.80 2.34
C ILE A 686 -7.70 -136.18 2.79
N ASP A 687 -7.02 -136.76 3.78
CA ASP A 687 -7.49 -137.97 4.45
C ASP A 687 -8.70 -137.62 5.33
N VAL A 688 -9.83 -138.25 5.08
CA VAL A 688 -11.12 -137.92 5.73
C VAL A 688 -11.17 -138.26 7.22
N THR A 689 -10.23 -139.07 7.72
CA THR A 689 -10.19 -139.52 9.13
C THR A 689 -9.22 -138.67 9.95
N SER A 690 -8.13 -138.20 9.34
CA SER A 690 -7.06 -137.42 10.00
C SER A 690 -7.00 -135.94 9.61
N GLY A 691 -7.70 -135.54 8.54
CA GLY A 691 -7.70 -134.17 8.00
C GLY A 691 -6.39 -133.75 7.33
N ASN A 692 -5.38 -134.62 7.30
CA ASN A 692 -4.05 -134.32 6.76
C ASN A 692 -4.05 -134.44 5.23
N PRO A 693 -3.28 -133.59 4.52
CA PRO A 693 -3.13 -133.68 3.08
C PRO A 693 -2.45 -134.99 2.65
N ILE A 694 -2.95 -135.60 1.57
CA ILE A 694 -2.36 -136.82 1.00
C ILE A 694 -1.43 -136.42 -0.15
N ALA A 695 -0.12 -136.43 0.11
CA ALA A 695 0.91 -136.16 -0.90
C ALA A 695 1.19 -137.39 -1.77
N GLY A 696 1.51 -137.19 -3.06
CA GLY A 696 1.88 -138.26 -3.98
C GLY A 696 0.72 -139.15 -4.45
N LEU A 697 -0.53 -138.72 -4.24
CA LEU A 697 -1.73 -139.45 -4.65
C LEU A 697 -1.97 -139.25 -6.15
N ASN A 698 -2.05 -140.35 -6.92
CA ASN A 698 -2.41 -140.30 -8.33
C ASN A 698 -3.84 -139.77 -8.50
N TYR A 699 -4.05 -138.86 -9.45
CA TYR A 699 -5.37 -138.36 -9.81
C TYR A 699 -5.54 -138.22 -11.31
N VAL A 700 -6.80 -138.26 -11.75
CA VAL A 700 -7.21 -137.92 -13.11
C VAL A 700 -8.36 -136.91 -13.02
N ILE A 701 -8.20 -135.75 -13.67
CA ILE A 701 -9.26 -134.76 -13.85
C ILE A 701 -9.84 -134.93 -15.26
N LYS A 702 -11.15 -135.16 -15.36
CA LYS A 702 -11.90 -135.15 -16.62
C LYS A 702 -12.58 -133.79 -16.77
N LEU A 703 -12.21 -133.06 -17.83
CA LEU A 703 -12.89 -131.84 -18.24
C LEU A 703 -14.19 -132.17 -18.98
N GLY A 704 -15.10 -131.20 -19.09
CA GLY A 704 -16.39 -131.37 -19.77
C GLY A 704 -16.29 -131.69 -21.27
N ASP A 705 -15.14 -131.37 -21.90
CA ASP A 705 -14.82 -131.73 -23.28
C ASP A 705 -14.23 -133.15 -23.45
N GLY A 706 -14.11 -133.91 -22.35
CA GLY A 706 -13.57 -135.27 -22.35
C GLY A 706 -12.05 -135.36 -22.17
N THR A 707 -11.32 -134.24 -22.13
CA THR A 707 -9.87 -134.22 -21.91
C THR A 707 -9.52 -134.73 -20.50
N LEU A 708 -8.53 -135.62 -20.41
CA LEU A 708 -8.05 -136.21 -19.16
C LEU A 708 -6.68 -135.65 -18.77
N LEU A 709 -6.62 -134.92 -17.65
CA LEU A 709 -5.37 -134.44 -17.04
C LEU A 709 -4.96 -135.38 -15.91
N ARG A 710 -3.75 -135.92 -15.99
CA ARG A 710 -3.24 -136.91 -15.03
C ARG A 710 -2.04 -136.34 -14.29
N GLY A 711 -2.03 -136.52 -12.97
CA GLY A 711 -0.91 -136.09 -12.14
C GLY A 711 -0.87 -136.83 -10.81
N VAL A 712 0.14 -136.50 -10.02
CA VAL A 712 0.24 -136.85 -8.59
C VAL A 712 0.09 -135.57 -7.78
N THR A 713 -0.58 -135.66 -6.63
CA THR A 713 -0.72 -134.51 -5.73
C THR A 713 0.63 -134.06 -5.19
N ASP A 714 0.78 -132.74 -5.02
CA ASP A 714 1.99 -132.16 -4.40
C ASP A 714 2.08 -132.49 -2.90
N GLU A 715 3.15 -132.02 -2.27
CA GLU A 715 3.43 -132.19 -0.83
C GLU A 715 2.28 -131.70 0.09
N HIS A 716 1.40 -130.84 -0.43
CA HIS A 716 0.25 -130.28 0.28
C HIS A 716 -1.08 -130.92 -0.13
N GLY A 717 -1.03 -132.01 -0.91
CA GLY A 717 -2.18 -132.75 -1.40
C GLY A 717 -2.90 -132.11 -2.58
N ARG A 718 -2.32 -131.11 -3.26
CA ARG A 718 -3.02 -130.35 -4.32
C ARG A 718 -2.77 -130.91 -5.72
N THR A 719 -3.78 -130.80 -6.60
CA THR A 719 -3.65 -131.04 -8.05
C THR A 719 -2.92 -129.89 -8.73
N GLU A 720 -2.67 -129.97 -10.04
CA GLU A 720 -2.32 -128.81 -10.86
C GLU A 720 -3.54 -127.88 -11.04
N GLN A 721 -3.28 -126.61 -11.36
CA GLN A 721 -4.34 -125.61 -11.56
C GLN A 721 -4.88 -125.71 -12.99
N VAL A 722 -6.19 -125.94 -13.11
CA VAL A 722 -6.89 -126.03 -14.39
C VAL A 722 -7.42 -124.65 -14.77
N SER A 723 -7.28 -124.26 -16.04
CA SER A 723 -7.82 -123.01 -16.59
C SER A 723 -8.70 -123.29 -17.79
N THR A 724 -9.92 -122.75 -17.79
CA THR A 724 -10.91 -122.94 -18.86
C THR A 724 -11.46 -121.59 -19.32
N ALA A 725 -11.81 -121.50 -20.61
CA ALA A 725 -12.39 -120.30 -21.20
C ALA A 725 -13.86 -120.08 -20.78
N GLU A 726 -14.55 -121.14 -20.35
CA GLU A 726 -15.92 -121.13 -19.85
C GLU A 726 -16.01 -121.95 -18.56
N MET A 727 -16.96 -121.61 -17.68
CA MET A 727 -17.19 -122.31 -16.43
C MET A 727 -17.76 -123.71 -16.73
N GLN A 728 -17.05 -124.76 -16.34
CA GLN A 728 -17.48 -126.14 -16.53
C GLN A 728 -17.26 -126.95 -15.25
N GLN A 729 -18.11 -127.95 -15.02
CA GLN A 729 -17.87 -128.94 -13.98
C GLN A 729 -16.74 -129.87 -14.41
N VAL A 730 -15.81 -130.14 -13.49
CA VAL A 730 -14.72 -131.09 -13.68
C VAL A 730 -14.90 -132.24 -12.70
N GLN A 731 -14.69 -133.48 -13.15
CA GLN A 731 -14.75 -134.67 -12.29
C GLN A 731 -13.33 -135.10 -11.94
N VAL A 732 -13.07 -135.38 -10.67
CA VAL A 732 -11.78 -135.88 -10.20
C VAL A 732 -11.89 -137.29 -9.68
N PHE A 733 -11.03 -138.17 -10.21
CA PHE A 733 -10.88 -139.54 -9.76
C PHE A 733 -9.56 -139.67 -9.01
N TRP A 734 -9.63 -140.11 -7.75
CA TRP A 734 -8.47 -140.27 -6.89
C TRP A 734 -8.02 -141.74 -6.84
N ASN A 735 -6.70 -141.96 -6.91
CA ASN A 735 -6.04 -143.26 -6.72
C ASN A 735 -6.49 -144.39 -7.68
N THR A 736 -6.77 -144.05 -8.94
CA THR A 736 -7.19 -145.03 -9.96
C THR A 736 -6.03 -145.40 -10.89
N SER A 737 -5.60 -146.68 -10.86
CA SER A 737 -4.56 -147.22 -11.76
C SER A 737 -5.12 -147.88 -13.03
N VAL A 738 -6.44 -147.90 -13.26
CA VAL A 738 -7.11 -148.56 -14.39
C VAL A 738 -8.38 -147.79 -14.78
N MET A 739 -8.62 -147.58 -16.08
CA MET A 739 -9.82 -146.90 -16.64
C MET A 739 -11.13 -147.64 -16.31
N PRO A 740 -12.25 -146.95 -16.04
CA PRO A 740 -13.60 -147.52 -16.10
C PRO A 740 -14.37 -147.12 -17.39
N PRO A 741 -15.47 -147.83 -17.73
CA PRO A 741 -15.94 -148.11 -19.10
C PRO A 741 -16.90 -147.06 -19.69
N ASP A 742 -17.10 -147.18 -21.01
CA ASP A 742 -18.07 -146.45 -21.86
C ASP A 742 -19.54 -146.82 -21.59
N GLU A 743 -20.38 -145.86 -22.01
CA GLU A 743 -21.77 -145.97 -22.47
C GLU A 743 -22.95 -145.96 -21.46
N ASP A 744 -23.76 -144.91 -21.69
CA ASP A 744 -25.21 -144.89 -21.88
C ASP A 744 -26.22 -144.99 -20.72
N ASP A 745 -27.01 -143.92 -20.71
CA ASP A 745 -28.44 -143.82 -20.53
C ASP A 745 -29.09 -143.90 -19.13
N THR A 746 -29.72 -142.74 -18.82
CA THR A 746 -30.98 -142.55 -18.08
C THR A 746 -31.07 -142.87 -16.58
N ASN A 747 -31.18 -141.78 -15.79
CA ASN A 747 -32.21 -141.43 -14.77
C ASN A 747 -32.68 -142.50 -13.73
N PRO A 748 -33.18 -142.13 -12.52
CA PRO A 748 -33.65 -140.81 -12.07
C PRO A 748 -33.36 -140.42 -10.58
N ILE A 749 -33.62 -139.13 -10.26
CA ILE A 749 -34.30 -138.58 -9.05
C ILE A 749 -33.72 -138.79 -7.61
N GLU A 750 -33.38 -137.63 -7.02
CA GLU A 750 -33.60 -137.09 -5.64
C GLU A 750 -32.97 -137.63 -4.33
N SER A 751 -32.58 -136.61 -3.52
CA SER A 751 -32.44 -136.51 -2.05
C SER A 751 -31.16 -137.07 -1.42
N CYS A 752 -30.34 -136.33 -0.64
CA CYS A 752 -30.45 -135.06 0.08
C CYS A 752 -29.21 -134.16 -0.14
#